data_AF-A0A7C3IJ62-F1
#
_entry.id   AF-A0A7C3IJ62-F1
#
_cell.length_a   1.000
_cell.length_b   1.000
_cell.length_c   1.000
_cell.angle_alpha   90.00
_cell.angle_beta   90.00
_cell.angle_gamma   90.00
#
_symmetry.space_group_name_H-M   'P 1'
#
loop_
_entity.id
_entity.type
_entity.pdbx_description
1 polymer ?
#
loop_
_entity_poly.entity_id
_entity_poly.type
_entity_poly.pdbx_seq_one_letter_code
_entity_poly.pdbx_strand_id
1 'polypeptide(L)'
;MRFSKCFASICAIIIMLFPTSCDMLGKKIGVLFITGGIEEHYKLDWWVGFVDHLFPVWPKGFLAGGQKEGETCYTLIHYASEAEAFICGVEEGTPIDVFCNEYTGDYPIHSLRDHWDTDAPTFFTDCFNDILPAVVLTAGHRTVDPHTQSVIEGPHIDDPEGSGIGIADFVELNAFENMESLYRMPENRDPSTKQDLEWFYGNDVPAGYNFTPRTTELANIKDQLEQALPGYRFVFRHGSEAYMKNLDPYGKPKNLPYSTETAIDELINKEKVDRIILYIGAPDTTNMTRLGPCWLDENGQGVSALPGKTVRQCLEDLADGKGPATQKELDEYLSNKPWPELMKIVAPEVAHMVKKARPSMRLSVAPSLSKMEDFERAILDMLNYTVAKYKITQDKSLKVILGAHGLSAGWRKVLECDCYFREIEEAANRYIARIQNEFTWSPGKFTVVTGGNEMSETEHDPVSTEKPFGTVWSTGEHIDDGINGTYVNELGQIIDNGTDNYDYIIVIPISFISDSSDTMVHGRAVLGNNIPASIQGRRAYARDENDADGSAYNAEDFDSEYFTVKVYDATGWPSIPGCIEDPDCAATHAAVYKGSAKKPTTIIFTGTILSRGNCDARSHLTKAAVKAIRAAIQNPNIGGHGDEKCAAWN
;
A
#
# COMPACT_ATOMS: atom_id res chain seq x y z
N MET A 1 20.52 -42.40 76.67
CA MET A 1 20.80 -43.83 76.96
C MET A 1 19.84 -44.68 76.13
N ARG A 2 20.40 -45.70 75.46
CA ARG A 2 19.76 -46.77 74.65
C ARG A 2 19.50 -46.53 73.16
N PHE A 3 20.17 -47.41 72.43
CA PHE A 3 20.28 -47.64 70.99
C PHE A 3 19.18 -48.59 70.46
N SER A 4 18.78 -48.35 69.22
CA SER A 4 18.72 -49.28 68.06
C SER A 4 17.88 -50.58 68.08
N LYS A 5 17.01 -50.71 67.06
CA LYS A 5 16.93 -51.76 65.99
C LYS A 5 15.64 -51.50 65.15
N CYS A 6 15.62 -51.12 63.87
CA CYS A 6 16.11 -51.68 62.58
C CYS A 6 15.12 -52.67 61.89
N PHE A 7 14.89 -52.44 60.58
CA PHE A 7 14.18 -53.20 59.51
C PHE A 7 12.64 -53.15 59.47
N ALA A 8 11.94 -53.09 58.33
CA ALA A 8 12.20 -52.72 56.93
C ALA A 8 10.85 -52.78 56.17
N SER A 9 10.68 -51.92 55.16
CA SER A 9 9.83 -52.02 53.95
C SER A 9 8.33 -52.36 54.05
N ILE A 10 7.48 -51.50 53.48
CA ILE A 10 6.57 -51.81 52.35
C ILE A 10 5.85 -50.52 51.89
N CYS A 11 6.00 -50.22 50.60
CA CYS A 11 5.19 -49.40 49.68
C CYS A 11 4.26 -48.32 50.26
N ALA A 12 4.76 -47.07 50.31
CA ALA A 12 3.88 -45.91 50.25
C ALA A 12 3.58 -45.59 48.78
N ILE A 13 2.33 -45.82 48.37
CA ILE A 13 1.74 -45.24 47.18
C ILE A 13 1.83 -43.72 47.34
N ILE A 14 2.79 -43.10 46.66
CA ILE A 14 2.78 -41.65 46.46
C ILE A 14 1.61 -41.38 45.52
N ILE A 15 0.50 -40.94 46.10
CA ILE A 15 -0.52 -40.19 45.38
C ILE A 15 0.20 -38.96 44.85
N MET A 16 0.73 -39.06 43.62
CA MET A 16 1.05 -37.89 42.84
C MET A 16 -0.27 -37.15 42.69
N LEU A 17 -0.38 -36.03 43.40
CA LEU A 17 -1.35 -35.00 43.11
C LEU A 17 -1.06 -34.50 41.69
N PHE A 18 -1.56 -35.24 40.70
CA PHE A 18 -1.86 -34.66 39.40
C PHE A 18 -2.81 -33.50 39.69
N PRO A 19 -2.49 -32.25 39.31
CA PRO A 19 -3.51 -31.22 39.27
C PRO A 19 -4.60 -31.77 38.36
N THR A 20 -5.78 -31.98 38.93
CA THR A 20 -6.97 -32.39 38.20
C THR A 20 -7.20 -31.37 37.10
N SER A 21 -6.89 -31.80 35.88
CA SER A 21 -7.09 -31.14 34.60
C SER A 21 -8.58 -30.95 34.33
N CYS A 22 -9.20 -29.99 35.03
CA CYS A 22 -10.61 -29.66 34.83
C CYS A 22 -10.90 -28.18 34.56
N ASP A 23 -9.87 -27.32 34.50
CA ASP A 23 -9.99 -25.91 34.08
C ASP A 23 -9.09 -25.55 32.87
N MET A 24 -8.47 -26.53 32.21
CA MET A 24 -7.70 -26.30 30.97
C MET A 24 -8.58 -26.33 29.70
N LEU A 25 -9.79 -25.76 29.77
CA LEU A 25 -10.42 -25.27 28.56
C LEU A 25 -9.79 -23.90 28.27
N GLY A 26 -8.66 -23.93 27.54
CA GLY A 26 -7.94 -22.73 27.13
C GLY A 26 -8.89 -21.70 26.52
N LYS A 27 -8.68 -20.43 26.86
CA LYS A 27 -9.46 -19.30 26.32
C LYS A 27 -9.59 -19.44 24.80
N LYS A 28 -10.81 -19.33 24.30
CA LYS A 28 -11.11 -19.34 22.87
C LYS A 28 -10.79 -17.96 22.32
N ILE A 29 -9.75 -17.84 21.50
CA ILE A 29 -9.27 -16.57 20.95
C ILE A 29 -9.69 -16.47 19.49
N GLY A 30 -10.35 -15.39 19.12
CA GLY A 30 -10.56 -15.00 17.74
C GLY A 30 -9.33 -14.26 17.21
N VAL A 31 -8.78 -14.69 16.08
CA VAL A 31 -7.78 -13.93 15.33
C VAL A 31 -8.48 -13.40 14.08
N LEU A 32 -8.71 -12.08 14.05
CA LEU A 32 -9.27 -11.37 12.92
C LEU A 32 -8.12 -10.82 12.07
N PHE A 33 -7.96 -11.33 10.86
CA PHE A 33 -7.03 -10.81 9.88
C PHE A 33 -7.75 -9.89 8.90
N ILE A 34 -7.22 -8.69 8.68
CA ILE A 34 -7.75 -7.76 7.68
C ILE A 34 -6.73 -7.57 6.58
N THR A 35 -7.11 -7.85 5.33
CA THR A 35 -6.30 -7.53 4.14
C THR A 35 -6.54 -6.10 3.69
N GLY A 36 -5.46 -5.48 3.20
CA GLY A 36 -5.50 -4.15 2.59
C GLY A 36 -5.26 -4.11 1.08
N GLY A 37 -4.90 -5.23 0.46
CA GLY A 37 -4.58 -5.28 -0.97
C GLY A 37 -5.80 -5.25 -1.89
N ILE A 38 -5.55 -4.92 -3.17
CA ILE A 38 -6.56 -4.83 -4.23
C ILE A 38 -7.29 -6.17 -4.43
N GLU A 39 -8.57 -6.08 -4.80
CA GLU A 39 -9.35 -7.25 -5.20
C GLU A 39 -8.70 -7.93 -6.42
N GLU A 40 -8.66 -9.28 -6.42
CA GLU A 40 -8.05 -10.07 -7.51
C GLU A 40 -8.63 -9.72 -8.90
N HIS A 41 -9.86 -9.24 -8.95
CA HIS A 41 -10.58 -8.83 -10.14
C HIS A 41 -11.08 -7.40 -9.99
N TYR A 42 -11.23 -6.71 -11.13
CA TYR A 42 -11.88 -5.41 -11.13
C TYR A 42 -13.28 -5.51 -10.53
N LYS A 43 -13.48 -4.76 -9.45
CA LYS A 43 -14.77 -4.56 -8.79
C LYS A 43 -14.85 -3.12 -8.33
N LEU A 44 -15.70 -2.35 -9.00
CA LEU A 44 -15.92 -0.95 -8.62
C LEU A 44 -16.42 -0.83 -7.17
N ASP A 45 -17.21 -1.80 -6.69
CA ASP A 45 -17.70 -1.78 -5.31
C ASP A 45 -16.60 -1.99 -4.26
N TRP A 46 -15.54 -2.73 -4.60
CA TRP A 46 -14.33 -2.83 -3.79
C TRP A 46 -13.60 -1.48 -3.78
N TRP A 47 -13.39 -0.89 -4.96
CA TRP A 47 -12.63 0.36 -5.11
C TRP A 47 -13.25 1.53 -4.34
N VAL A 48 -14.55 1.76 -4.50
CA VAL A 48 -15.27 2.80 -3.74
C VAL A 48 -15.10 2.57 -2.24
N GLY A 49 -15.26 1.31 -1.80
CA GLY A 49 -15.07 0.92 -0.41
C GLY A 49 -13.67 1.23 0.09
N PHE A 50 -12.62 0.83 -0.63
CA PHE A 50 -11.22 1.10 -0.26
C PHE A 50 -10.93 2.59 -0.11
N VAL A 51 -11.28 3.40 -1.11
CA VAL A 51 -11.02 4.86 -1.11
C VAL A 51 -11.78 5.57 0.02
N ASP A 52 -13.00 5.14 0.33
CA ASP A 52 -13.80 5.66 1.46
C ASP A 52 -13.11 5.51 2.82
N HIS A 53 -12.22 4.51 2.98
CA HIS A 53 -11.47 4.27 4.21
C HIS A 53 -10.09 4.93 4.19
N LEU A 54 -9.42 5.02 3.05
CA LEU A 54 -8.11 5.67 2.92
C LEU A 54 -8.19 7.19 3.00
N PHE A 55 -9.26 7.80 2.51
CA PHE A 55 -9.42 9.26 2.45
C PHE A 55 -10.63 9.75 3.26
N PRO A 56 -10.67 9.51 4.58
CA PRO A 56 -11.75 9.99 5.43
C PRO A 56 -11.78 11.52 5.52
N VAL A 57 -10.70 12.20 5.13
CA VAL A 57 -10.59 13.66 5.11
C VAL A 57 -11.53 14.34 4.11
N TRP A 58 -12.12 13.58 3.19
CA TRP A 58 -13.09 14.13 2.28
C TRP A 58 -14.51 14.15 2.88
N PRO A 59 -15.26 15.26 2.72
CA PRO A 59 -16.59 15.39 3.30
C PRO A 59 -17.50 14.22 2.95
N LYS A 60 -18.43 13.87 3.85
CA LYS A 60 -19.44 12.85 3.59
C LYS A 60 -20.19 13.14 2.29
N GLY A 61 -20.16 12.19 1.35
CA GLY A 61 -20.74 12.34 0.00
C GLY A 61 -19.75 12.78 -1.08
N PHE A 62 -18.49 13.07 -0.73
CA PHE A 62 -17.45 13.41 -1.70
C PHE A 62 -17.00 12.21 -2.53
N LEU A 63 -17.12 10.96 -2.05
CA LEU A 63 -16.72 9.73 -2.75
C LEU A 63 -17.86 8.75 -3.06
N ALA A 64 -18.84 8.69 -2.17
CA ALA A 64 -19.92 7.70 -2.19
C ALA A 64 -21.28 8.29 -2.61
N GLY A 65 -21.26 9.37 -3.41
CA GLY A 65 -22.47 10.04 -3.87
C GLY A 65 -23.12 10.92 -2.78
N GLY A 66 -23.02 12.24 -2.97
CA GLY A 66 -23.68 13.23 -2.13
C GLY A 66 -25.17 13.37 -2.45
N GLN A 67 -25.86 14.34 -1.84
CA GLN A 67 -27.27 14.64 -2.16
C GLN A 67 -27.54 14.99 -3.64
N LYS A 68 -26.48 15.23 -4.42
CA LYS A 68 -26.52 15.55 -5.85
C LYS A 68 -26.11 14.38 -6.75
N GLU A 69 -25.92 13.19 -6.17
CA GLU A 69 -25.66 11.95 -6.91
C GLU A 69 -26.81 11.72 -7.90
N GLY A 70 -26.46 11.71 -9.18
CA GLY A 70 -27.41 11.59 -10.27
C GLY A 70 -28.22 12.84 -10.65
N GLU A 71 -27.80 14.00 -10.15
CA GLU A 71 -28.37 15.32 -10.51
C GLU A 71 -27.43 16.15 -11.40
N THR A 72 -26.25 15.61 -11.77
CA THR A 72 -25.24 16.31 -12.58
C THR A 72 -25.46 16.10 -14.09
N CYS A 73 -25.12 17.11 -14.88
CA CYS A 73 -25.31 17.13 -16.35
C CYS A 73 -24.29 16.27 -17.13
N TYR A 74 -23.55 15.39 -16.45
CA TYR A 74 -22.35 14.73 -16.98
C TYR A 74 -22.33 13.24 -16.65
N THR A 75 -21.71 12.45 -17.53
CA THR A 75 -21.29 11.06 -17.28
C THR A 75 -19.87 10.89 -17.83
N LEU A 76 -18.93 10.41 -17.00
CA LEU A 76 -17.59 10.05 -17.47
C LEU A 76 -17.73 8.81 -18.35
N ILE A 77 -17.38 8.96 -19.63
CA ILE A 77 -17.42 7.87 -20.61
C ILE A 77 -16.05 7.79 -21.27
N HIS A 78 -15.47 6.61 -21.28
CA HIS A 78 -14.21 6.30 -21.96
C HIS A 78 -14.46 5.64 -23.30
N TYR A 79 -13.65 5.97 -24.30
CA TYR A 79 -13.47 5.04 -25.40
C TYR A 79 -12.53 3.95 -24.92
N ALA A 80 -13.06 2.75 -24.69
CA ALA A 80 -12.35 1.66 -24.06
C ALA A 80 -10.95 1.46 -24.68
N SER A 81 -9.90 1.65 -23.89
CA SER A 81 -8.54 1.24 -24.26
C SER A 81 -8.47 -0.28 -24.46
N GLU A 82 -7.37 -0.80 -24.98
CA GLU A 82 -7.14 -2.26 -25.04
C GLU A 82 -7.35 -2.92 -23.67
N ALA A 83 -6.83 -2.31 -22.61
CA ALA A 83 -6.94 -2.80 -21.24
C ALA A 83 -8.38 -2.74 -20.72
N GLU A 84 -9.03 -1.58 -20.87
CA GLU A 84 -10.41 -1.38 -20.44
C GLU A 84 -11.36 -2.32 -21.20
N ALA A 85 -11.18 -2.48 -22.51
CA ALA A 85 -11.94 -3.40 -23.34
C ALA A 85 -11.77 -4.86 -22.90
N PHE A 86 -10.55 -5.27 -22.56
CA PHE A 86 -10.27 -6.60 -22.02
C PHE A 86 -10.98 -6.83 -20.69
N ILE A 87 -10.87 -5.89 -19.75
CA ILE A 87 -11.47 -6.00 -18.41
C ILE A 87 -13.00 -5.99 -18.48
N CYS A 88 -13.57 -5.12 -19.33
CA CYS A 88 -15.01 -4.96 -19.50
C CYS A 88 -15.64 -5.99 -20.45
N GLY A 89 -14.85 -6.69 -21.27
CA GLY A 89 -15.33 -7.67 -22.23
C GLY A 89 -16.05 -7.04 -23.44
N VAL A 90 -15.61 -5.85 -23.88
CA VAL A 90 -16.14 -5.11 -25.03
C VAL A 90 -15.09 -4.99 -26.15
N GLU A 91 -15.44 -4.39 -27.29
CA GLU A 91 -14.45 -4.10 -28.35
C GLU A 91 -13.66 -2.83 -28.00
N GLU A 92 -12.37 -2.76 -28.35
CA GLU A 92 -11.54 -1.55 -28.19
C GLU A 92 -12.18 -0.36 -28.94
N GLY A 93 -12.18 0.81 -28.28
CA GLY A 93 -12.83 2.02 -28.77
C GLY A 93 -14.34 2.07 -28.50
N THR A 94 -14.92 1.09 -27.81
CA THR A 94 -16.33 1.13 -27.39
C THR A 94 -16.51 2.16 -26.27
N PRO A 95 -17.45 3.11 -26.37
CA PRO A 95 -17.82 3.98 -25.26
C PRO A 95 -18.30 3.19 -24.04
N ILE A 96 -17.65 3.33 -22.90
CA ILE A 96 -18.00 2.63 -21.65
C ILE A 96 -18.02 3.57 -20.45
N ASP A 97 -18.83 3.22 -19.44
CA ASP A 97 -18.74 3.79 -18.10
C ASP A 97 -17.84 2.94 -17.18
N VAL A 98 -17.60 3.41 -15.95
CA VAL A 98 -16.81 2.69 -14.92
C VAL A 98 -17.42 1.35 -14.48
N PHE A 99 -18.69 1.10 -14.79
CA PHE A 99 -19.37 -0.18 -14.53
C PHE A 99 -19.24 -1.16 -15.70
N CYS A 100 -18.47 -0.80 -16.73
CA CYS A 100 -18.35 -1.55 -17.98
C CYS A 100 -19.65 -1.63 -18.78
N ASN A 101 -20.60 -0.70 -18.60
CA ASN A 101 -21.76 -0.60 -19.48
C ASN A 101 -21.38 0.18 -20.73
N GLU A 102 -21.77 -0.34 -21.89
CA GLU A 102 -21.64 0.38 -23.16
C GLU A 102 -22.56 1.62 -23.18
N TYR A 103 -22.01 2.76 -23.53
CA TYR A 103 -22.78 3.97 -23.79
C TYR A 103 -23.26 3.99 -25.24
N THR A 104 -24.59 3.95 -25.41
CA THR A 104 -25.24 3.97 -26.73
C THR A 104 -26.07 5.24 -26.97
N GLY A 105 -25.87 6.28 -26.16
CA GLY A 105 -26.63 7.52 -26.29
C GLY A 105 -26.15 8.40 -27.44
N ASP A 106 -26.91 9.46 -27.74
CA ASP A 106 -26.68 10.34 -28.89
C ASP A 106 -25.68 11.48 -28.60
N TYR A 107 -25.23 11.64 -27.35
CA TYR A 107 -24.34 12.73 -26.95
C TYR A 107 -22.87 12.38 -27.21
N PRO A 108 -22.09 13.24 -27.87
CA PRO A 108 -20.69 12.96 -28.16
C PRO A 108 -19.82 13.08 -26.91
N ILE A 109 -18.82 12.20 -26.81
CA ILE A 109 -17.73 12.32 -25.82
C ILE A 109 -16.84 13.50 -26.20
N HIS A 110 -16.59 14.41 -25.27
CA HIS A 110 -15.72 15.58 -25.47
C HIS A 110 -14.94 15.94 -24.21
N SER A 111 -14.09 16.96 -24.30
CA SER A 111 -13.10 17.30 -23.29
C SER A 111 -13.68 18.27 -22.26
N LEU A 112 -13.45 18.02 -20.96
CA LEU A 112 -13.86 18.97 -19.90
C LEU A 112 -13.17 20.33 -20.05
N ARG A 113 -12.03 20.35 -20.75
CA ARG A 113 -11.31 21.57 -21.10
C ARG A 113 -12.11 22.49 -22.05
N ASP A 114 -12.95 21.92 -22.90
CA ASP A 114 -13.76 22.70 -23.85
C ASP A 114 -14.73 23.64 -23.11
N HIS A 115 -15.15 23.27 -21.90
CA HIS A 115 -15.97 24.10 -21.03
C HIS A 115 -15.17 25.14 -20.24
N TRP A 116 -13.87 24.89 -19.99
CA TRP A 116 -12.98 25.79 -19.24
C TRP A 116 -12.65 27.08 -20.01
N ASP A 117 -12.42 26.95 -21.32
CA ASP A 117 -12.03 28.08 -22.19
C ASP A 117 -13.23 28.93 -22.67
N THR A 118 -14.45 28.58 -22.24
CA THR A 118 -15.65 29.38 -22.52
C THR A 118 -15.99 30.28 -21.33
N ASP A 119 -16.43 31.52 -21.59
CA ASP A 119 -16.99 32.45 -20.59
C ASP A 119 -18.35 31.94 -20.04
N ALA A 120 -18.44 30.68 -19.63
CA ALA A 120 -19.62 30.05 -19.02
C ALA A 120 -19.44 29.97 -17.49
N PRO A 121 -19.50 31.09 -16.76
CA PRO A 121 -19.33 31.13 -15.30
C PRO A 121 -20.40 30.35 -14.54
N THR A 122 -21.45 29.89 -15.21
CA THR A 122 -22.51 29.06 -14.61
C THR A 122 -22.17 27.57 -14.62
N PHE A 123 -21.34 27.08 -15.56
CA PHE A 123 -21.03 25.66 -15.73
C PHE A 123 -20.43 25.02 -14.46
N PHE A 124 -19.36 25.62 -13.94
CA PHE A 124 -18.66 25.12 -12.75
C PHE A 124 -19.50 25.27 -11.48
N THR A 125 -20.25 26.37 -11.35
CA THR A 125 -21.15 26.58 -10.19
C THR A 125 -22.39 25.69 -10.24
N ASP A 126 -22.92 25.36 -11.42
CA ASP A 126 -24.13 24.57 -11.56
C ASP A 126 -23.81 23.07 -11.36
N CYS A 127 -22.65 22.61 -11.85
CA CYS A 127 -22.27 21.19 -11.85
C CYS A 127 -21.29 20.79 -10.72
N PHE A 128 -20.38 21.68 -10.31
CA PHE A 128 -19.30 21.40 -9.34
C PHE A 128 -19.31 22.32 -8.11
N ASN A 129 -20.49 22.80 -7.68
CA ASN A 129 -20.61 23.55 -6.44
C ASN A 129 -20.00 22.72 -5.28
N ASP A 130 -18.87 23.17 -4.75
CA ASP A 130 -18.08 22.58 -3.64
C ASP A 130 -17.04 21.46 -3.99
N ILE A 131 -16.79 21.13 -5.26
CA ILE A 131 -15.70 20.22 -5.69
C ILE A 131 -14.60 21.04 -6.37
N LEU A 132 -13.32 20.82 -6.02
CA LEU A 132 -12.19 21.47 -6.68
C LEU A 132 -12.03 20.92 -8.12
N PRO A 133 -12.38 21.69 -9.18
CA PRO A 133 -12.31 21.22 -10.57
C PRO A 133 -10.87 20.89 -11.01
N ALA A 134 -9.89 21.41 -10.27
CA ALA A 134 -8.49 21.08 -10.45
C ALA A 134 -8.24 19.58 -10.35
N VAL A 135 -8.87 18.83 -9.43
CA VAL A 135 -8.57 17.39 -9.26
C VAL A 135 -8.90 16.58 -10.51
N VAL A 136 -10.04 16.86 -11.17
CA VAL A 136 -10.49 16.14 -12.38
C VAL A 136 -9.60 16.44 -13.59
N LEU A 137 -9.10 17.68 -13.73
CA LEU A 137 -8.24 18.08 -14.84
C LEU A 137 -6.73 17.84 -14.59
N THR A 138 -6.28 17.89 -13.33
CA THR A 138 -4.86 17.74 -12.96
C THR A 138 -4.43 16.30 -12.75
N ALA A 139 -5.36 15.38 -12.53
CA ALA A 139 -5.05 13.96 -12.35
C ALA A 139 -4.79 13.21 -13.67
N GLY A 140 -4.74 13.89 -14.82
CA GLY A 140 -4.21 13.29 -16.07
C GLY A 140 -5.17 12.33 -16.80
N HIS A 141 -6.43 12.27 -16.39
CA HIS A 141 -7.44 11.40 -16.98
C HIS A 141 -7.76 11.76 -18.43
N ARG A 142 -7.68 10.75 -19.31
CA ARG A 142 -7.80 10.93 -20.75
C ARG A 142 -8.23 9.65 -21.45
N THR A 143 -8.87 9.81 -22.59
CA THR A 143 -9.13 8.72 -23.55
C THR A 143 -8.65 9.13 -24.94
N VAL A 144 -8.42 8.17 -25.83
CA VAL A 144 -8.15 8.44 -27.25
C VAL A 144 -9.42 8.18 -28.04
N ASP A 145 -9.86 9.16 -28.82
CA ASP A 145 -10.97 8.97 -29.76
C ASP A 145 -10.49 8.05 -30.91
N PRO A 146 -11.12 6.87 -31.11
CA PRO A 146 -10.68 5.92 -32.13
C PRO A 146 -10.88 6.46 -33.56
N HIS A 147 -11.80 7.39 -33.77
CA HIS A 147 -12.11 7.96 -35.08
C HIS A 147 -11.17 9.09 -35.47
N THR A 148 -10.81 9.95 -34.51
CA THR A 148 -9.98 11.14 -34.77
C THR A 148 -8.53 10.97 -34.33
N GLN A 149 -8.23 9.96 -33.53
CA GLN A 149 -6.93 9.73 -32.87
C GLN A 149 -6.50 10.90 -31.98
N SER A 150 -7.47 11.71 -31.54
CA SER A 150 -7.22 12.83 -30.63
C SER A 150 -7.33 12.37 -29.18
N VAL A 151 -6.51 12.97 -28.32
CA VAL A 151 -6.59 12.77 -26.87
C VAL A 151 -7.66 13.69 -26.31
N ILE A 152 -8.62 13.13 -25.57
CA ILE A 152 -9.68 13.86 -24.88
C ILE A 152 -9.30 13.90 -23.39
N GLU A 153 -9.10 15.10 -22.84
CA GLU A 153 -8.78 15.33 -21.42
C GLU A 153 -10.08 15.45 -20.59
N GLY A 154 -10.24 14.67 -19.53
CA GLY A 154 -11.49 14.61 -18.77
C GLY A 154 -12.71 14.24 -19.64
N PRO A 155 -12.69 13.08 -20.32
CA PRO A 155 -13.74 12.68 -21.25
C PRO A 155 -15.10 12.49 -20.57
N HIS A 156 -16.12 13.15 -21.13
CA HIS A 156 -17.48 13.11 -20.60
C HIS A 156 -18.52 13.38 -21.71
N ILE A 157 -19.80 13.16 -21.40
CA ILE A 157 -20.94 13.51 -22.26
C ILE A 157 -21.81 14.62 -21.65
N ASP A 158 -22.31 15.55 -22.47
CA ASP A 158 -23.27 16.62 -22.10
C ASP A 158 -24.71 16.08 -22.15
N ASP A 159 -25.07 15.06 -21.37
CA ASP A 159 -26.43 14.51 -21.38
C ASP A 159 -27.32 15.18 -20.31
N PRO A 160 -28.22 16.11 -20.68
CA PRO A 160 -29.10 16.81 -19.74
C PRO A 160 -30.20 15.91 -19.16
N GLU A 161 -30.45 14.73 -19.76
CA GLU A 161 -31.35 13.69 -19.23
C GLU A 161 -30.57 12.48 -18.68
N GLY A 162 -29.24 12.54 -18.75
CA GLY A 162 -28.34 11.53 -18.25
C GLY A 162 -28.58 11.31 -16.76
N SER A 163 -28.29 10.10 -16.29
CA SER A 163 -28.55 9.74 -14.90
C SER A 163 -27.71 10.54 -13.89
N GLY A 164 -26.83 11.43 -14.35
CA GLY A 164 -25.77 12.07 -13.59
C GLY A 164 -24.78 11.07 -13.01
N ILE A 165 -23.58 11.54 -12.68
CA ILE A 165 -22.54 10.68 -12.12
C ILE A 165 -22.97 10.24 -10.71
N GLY A 166 -23.14 8.93 -10.57
CA GLY A 166 -23.56 8.27 -9.32
C GLY A 166 -22.41 8.01 -8.35
N ILE A 167 -21.18 8.20 -8.80
CA ILE A 167 -19.96 7.96 -8.02
C ILE A 167 -19.16 9.26 -8.07
N ALA A 168 -18.30 9.52 -7.08
CA ALA A 168 -17.47 10.70 -7.20
C ALA A 168 -16.49 10.59 -8.36
N ASP A 169 -16.32 11.68 -9.11
CA ASP A 169 -15.42 11.76 -10.26
C ASP A 169 -13.99 11.28 -9.93
N PHE A 170 -13.54 11.48 -8.69
CA PHE A 170 -12.26 10.95 -8.21
C PHE A 170 -12.22 9.42 -8.23
N VAL A 171 -13.26 8.76 -7.73
CA VAL A 171 -13.33 7.29 -7.69
C VAL A 171 -13.44 6.73 -9.11
N GLU A 172 -14.19 7.40 -9.98
CA GLU A 172 -14.34 7.01 -11.38
C GLU A 172 -13.03 7.12 -12.16
N LEU A 173 -12.33 8.25 -12.01
CA LEU A 173 -11.02 8.48 -12.60
C LEU A 173 -10.02 7.38 -12.22
N ASN A 174 -9.96 7.05 -10.94
CA ASN A 174 -9.05 6.01 -10.47
C ASN A 174 -9.54 4.59 -10.83
N ALA A 175 -10.82 4.40 -11.15
CA ALA A 175 -11.34 3.09 -11.52
C ALA A 175 -10.78 2.62 -12.87
N PHE A 176 -10.70 3.52 -13.86
CA PHE A 176 -10.07 3.22 -15.15
C PHE A 176 -8.57 2.96 -15.01
N GLU A 177 -7.86 3.73 -14.18
CA GLU A 177 -6.45 3.46 -13.87
C GLU A 177 -6.26 2.09 -13.20
N ASN A 178 -7.19 1.68 -12.35
CA ASN A 178 -7.17 0.34 -11.76
C ASN A 178 -7.38 -0.77 -12.81
N MET A 179 -8.27 -0.57 -13.80
CA MET A 179 -8.43 -1.52 -14.91
C MET A 179 -7.11 -1.69 -15.69
N GLU A 180 -6.44 -0.58 -16.01
CA GLU A 180 -5.11 -0.57 -16.65
C GLU A 180 -4.06 -1.27 -15.80
N SER A 181 -4.03 -1.00 -14.50
CA SER A 181 -3.12 -1.64 -13.54
C SER A 181 -3.29 -3.17 -13.55
N LEU A 182 -4.53 -3.64 -13.41
CA LEU A 182 -4.88 -5.07 -13.43
C LEU A 182 -4.52 -5.72 -14.76
N TYR A 183 -4.81 -5.07 -15.90
CA TYR A 183 -4.47 -5.58 -17.22
C TYR A 183 -2.97 -5.85 -17.35
N ARG A 184 -2.14 -5.02 -16.73
CA ARG A 184 -0.67 -5.16 -16.78
C ARG A 184 -0.10 -6.14 -15.77
N MET A 185 -0.92 -6.77 -14.93
CA MET A 185 -0.47 -7.80 -13.99
C MET A 185 -0.46 -9.20 -14.63
N PRO A 186 0.40 -10.12 -14.14
CA PRO A 186 0.31 -11.53 -14.49
C PRO A 186 -1.11 -12.08 -14.34
N GLU A 187 -1.59 -12.80 -15.35
CA GLU A 187 -2.97 -13.34 -15.42
C GLU A 187 -4.08 -12.27 -15.41
N ASN A 188 -3.72 -10.99 -15.60
CA ASN A 188 -4.60 -9.82 -15.54
C ASN A 188 -5.35 -9.70 -14.20
N ARG A 189 -4.66 -10.04 -13.10
CA ARG A 189 -5.23 -10.17 -11.75
C ARG A 189 -4.30 -9.62 -10.69
N ASP A 190 -4.89 -9.10 -9.62
CA ASP A 190 -4.12 -8.74 -8.44
C ASP A 190 -3.80 -9.98 -7.58
N PRO A 191 -2.52 -10.29 -7.31
CA PRO A 191 -2.17 -11.46 -6.53
C PRO A 191 -2.26 -11.28 -5.01
N SER A 192 -2.47 -10.05 -4.50
CA SER A 192 -2.26 -9.68 -3.11
C SER A 192 -3.17 -10.44 -2.14
N THR A 193 -4.50 -10.30 -2.31
CA THR A 193 -5.49 -10.94 -1.42
C THR A 193 -5.29 -12.45 -1.35
N LYS A 194 -5.00 -13.10 -2.48
CA LYS A 194 -4.74 -14.53 -2.54
C LYS A 194 -3.46 -14.91 -1.78
N GLN A 195 -2.36 -14.18 -1.99
CA GLN A 195 -1.10 -14.42 -1.29
C GLN A 195 -1.24 -14.23 0.23
N ASP A 196 -1.97 -13.21 0.66
CA ASP A 196 -2.27 -12.94 2.05
C ASP A 196 -3.10 -14.05 2.70
N LEU A 197 -4.15 -14.50 2.03
CA LEU A 197 -4.99 -15.59 2.52
C LEU A 197 -4.20 -16.89 2.62
N GLU A 198 -3.34 -17.20 1.65
CA GLU A 198 -2.41 -18.33 1.72
C GLU A 198 -1.42 -18.19 2.86
N TRP A 199 -0.92 -16.99 3.12
CA TRP A 199 -0.01 -16.74 4.23
C TRP A 199 -0.69 -16.83 5.59
N PHE A 200 -1.96 -16.45 5.67
CA PHE A 200 -2.71 -16.50 6.90
C PHE A 200 -3.22 -17.92 7.21
N TYR A 201 -3.89 -18.57 6.24
CA TYR A 201 -4.56 -19.87 6.42
C TYR A 201 -3.76 -21.08 5.92
N GLY A 202 -2.74 -20.90 5.08
CA GLY A 202 -2.08 -22.01 4.42
C GLY A 202 -3.00 -22.70 3.42
N ASN A 203 -3.13 -24.02 3.50
CA ASN A 203 -4.04 -24.82 2.67
C ASN A 203 -5.49 -24.80 3.16
N ASP A 204 -5.75 -24.23 4.34
CA ASP A 204 -7.08 -24.14 4.94
C ASP A 204 -7.84 -22.86 4.52
N VAL A 205 -7.43 -22.20 3.43
CA VAL A 205 -8.13 -21.01 2.90
C VAL A 205 -9.61 -21.34 2.69
N PRO A 206 -10.55 -20.49 3.16
CA PRO A 206 -11.97 -20.76 3.02
C PRO A 206 -12.39 -20.98 1.55
N ALA A 207 -13.24 -21.98 1.31
CA ALA A 207 -13.68 -22.39 -0.03
C ALA A 207 -14.32 -21.25 -0.85
N GLY A 208 -14.83 -20.21 -0.18
CA GLY A 208 -15.39 -19.02 -0.80
C GLY A 208 -14.40 -18.19 -1.64
N TYR A 209 -13.09 -18.39 -1.45
CA TYR A 209 -12.02 -17.71 -2.19
C TYR A 209 -11.48 -18.52 -3.39
N ASN A 210 -12.13 -19.64 -3.76
CA ASN A 210 -11.73 -20.49 -4.90
C ASN A 210 -10.23 -20.87 -4.91
N PHE A 211 -9.66 -21.06 -3.73
CA PHE A 211 -8.26 -21.40 -3.56
C PHE A 211 -7.97 -22.86 -3.89
N THR A 212 -6.90 -23.12 -4.65
CA THR A 212 -6.42 -24.49 -4.91
C THR A 212 -5.29 -24.82 -3.92
N PRO A 213 -5.47 -25.81 -3.03
CA PRO A 213 -4.45 -26.20 -2.06
C PRO A 213 -3.12 -26.57 -2.74
N ARG A 214 -2.01 -26.16 -2.10
CA ARG A 214 -0.66 -26.47 -2.57
C ARG A 214 -0.26 -27.87 -2.14
N THR A 215 0.48 -28.56 -3.00
CA THR A 215 1.08 -29.88 -2.70
C THR A 215 2.16 -29.82 -1.64
N THR A 216 2.90 -28.71 -1.56
CA THR A 216 3.82 -28.39 -0.48
C THR A 216 3.40 -27.07 0.13
N GLU A 217 2.96 -27.13 1.38
CA GLU A 217 2.50 -25.99 2.13
C GLU A 217 3.69 -25.11 2.56
N LEU A 218 3.56 -23.81 2.35
CA LEU A 218 4.53 -22.83 2.82
C LEU A 218 4.20 -22.46 4.27
N ALA A 219 5.18 -21.85 4.97
CA ALA A 219 4.92 -21.31 6.30
C ALA A 219 3.71 -20.36 6.28
N ASN A 220 2.79 -20.56 7.22
CA ASN A 220 1.57 -19.77 7.38
C ASN A 220 1.35 -19.40 8.86
N ILE A 221 0.63 -18.31 9.10
CA ILE A 221 0.40 -17.76 10.45
C ILE A 221 -0.42 -18.73 11.30
N LYS A 222 -1.51 -19.27 10.75
CA LYS A 222 -2.43 -20.15 11.47
C LYS A 222 -1.70 -21.30 12.15
N ASP A 223 -0.98 -22.10 11.36
CA ASP A 223 -0.34 -23.32 11.85
C ASP A 223 0.80 -23.01 12.81
N GLN A 224 1.60 -21.99 12.50
CA GLN A 224 2.72 -21.56 13.35
C GLN A 224 2.22 -20.99 14.69
N LEU A 225 1.07 -20.29 14.70
CA LEU A 225 0.46 -19.77 15.92
C LEU A 225 -0.12 -20.90 16.78
N GLU A 226 -0.84 -21.84 16.16
CA GLU A 226 -1.38 -23.03 16.85
C GLU A 226 -0.26 -23.88 17.45
N GLN A 227 0.84 -24.07 16.71
CA GLN A 227 2.03 -24.76 17.20
C GLN A 227 2.70 -24.00 18.35
N ALA A 228 2.80 -22.67 18.28
CA ALA A 228 3.43 -21.86 19.31
C ALA A 228 2.61 -21.76 20.61
N LEU A 229 1.29 -21.99 20.54
CA LEU A 229 0.35 -21.83 21.64
C LEU A 229 -0.64 -23.02 21.75
N PRO A 230 -0.16 -24.26 22.00
CA PRO A 230 -0.99 -25.48 21.97
C PRO A 230 -2.05 -25.55 23.08
N GLY A 231 -1.97 -24.65 24.08
CA GLY A 231 -2.95 -24.54 25.16
C GLY A 231 -4.13 -23.62 24.86
N TYR A 232 -4.18 -22.99 23.68
CA TYR A 232 -5.24 -22.07 23.27
C TYR A 232 -6.11 -22.69 22.18
N ARG A 233 -7.38 -22.28 22.12
CA ARG A 233 -8.27 -22.62 21.02
C ARG A 233 -8.42 -21.40 20.14
N PHE A 234 -7.93 -21.46 18.91
CA PHE A 234 -8.04 -20.36 17.97
C PHE A 234 -9.25 -20.50 17.06
N VAL A 235 -9.79 -19.35 16.67
CA VAL A 235 -10.73 -19.21 15.58
C VAL A 235 -10.19 -18.12 14.67
N PHE A 236 -9.88 -18.49 13.44
CA PHE A 236 -9.37 -17.56 12.45
C PHE A 236 -10.54 -17.03 11.60
N ARG A 237 -10.56 -15.72 11.38
CA ARG A 237 -11.49 -15.05 10.46
C ARG A 237 -10.75 -13.99 9.67
N HIS A 238 -11.26 -13.74 8.48
CA HIS A 238 -10.75 -12.75 7.54
C HIS A 238 -11.82 -11.69 7.29
N GLY A 239 -11.41 -10.43 7.26
CA GLY A 239 -12.18 -9.29 6.75
C GLY A 239 -11.36 -8.51 5.73
N SER A 240 -12.01 -7.57 5.06
CA SER A 240 -11.38 -6.70 4.05
C SER A 240 -11.56 -5.24 4.47
N GLU A 241 -10.54 -4.40 4.24
CA GLU A 241 -10.67 -2.97 4.49
C GLU A 241 -11.61 -2.25 3.51
N ALA A 242 -11.78 -2.77 2.30
CA ALA A 242 -12.76 -2.25 1.35
C ALA A 242 -14.21 -2.57 1.78
N TYR A 243 -14.40 -3.70 2.47
CA TYR A 243 -15.71 -4.18 2.90
C TYR A 243 -15.83 -4.21 4.42
N MET A 244 -15.65 -3.07 5.09
CA MET A 244 -15.71 -3.03 6.56
C MET A 244 -17.09 -3.35 7.11
N LYS A 245 -18.14 -2.81 6.48
CA LYS A 245 -19.55 -3.00 6.86
C LYS A 245 -20.31 -3.81 5.82
N ASN A 246 -21.45 -4.38 6.20
CA ASN A 246 -22.42 -5.00 5.29
C ASN A 246 -23.23 -3.95 4.52
N LEU A 247 -22.52 -3.10 3.80
CA LEU A 247 -23.07 -2.04 2.96
C LEU A 247 -22.52 -2.19 1.54
N ASP A 248 -23.31 -1.81 0.55
CA ASP A 248 -22.82 -1.55 -0.79
C ASP A 248 -22.13 -0.16 -0.85
N PRO A 249 -21.51 0.21 -1.99
CA PRO A 249 -20.83 1.50 -2.18
C PRO A 249 -21.71 2.73 -1.90
N TYR A 250 -23.03 2.58 -1.98
CA TYR A 250 -24.02 3.64 -1.77
C TYR A 250 -24.56 3.67 -0.34
N GLY A 251 -23.91 2.92 0.56
CA GLY A 251 -24.33 2.80 1.96
C GLY A 251 -25.64 2.03 2.16
N LYS A 252 -26.13 1.28 1.17
CA LYS A 252 -27.34 0.44 1.31
C LYS A 252 -26.96 -0.91 1.91
N PRO A 253 -27.78 -1.49 2.80
CA PRO A 253 -27.51 -2.81 3.37
C PRO A 253 -27.30 -3.89 2.31
N LYS A 254 -26.14 -4.54 2.31
CA LYS A 254 -25.78 -5.66 1.44
C LYS A 254 -25.10 -6.73 2.29
N ASN A 255 -25.62 -7.95 2.26
CA ASN A 255 -24.99 -9.05 2.98
C ASN A 255 -23.70 -9.45 2.24
N LEU A 256 -22.55 -9.15 2.85
CA LEU A 256 -21.24 -9.45 2.31
C LEU A 256 -20.61 -10.55 3.20
N PRO A 257 -20.51 -11.79 2.72
CA PRO A 257 -19.95 -12.91 3.50
C PRO A 257 -18.52 -12.68 3.99
N TYR A 258 -17.78 -11.81 3.31
CA TYR A 258 -16.38 -11.52 3.56
C TYR A 258 -16.15 -10.14 4.20
N SER A 259 -17.22 -9.44 4.62
CA SER A 259 -17.07 -8.16 5.29
C SER A 259 -16.47 -8.31 6.68
N THR A 260 -15.76 -7.28 7.14
CA THR A 260 -15.18 -7.24 8.47
C THR A 260 -16.26 -7.29 9.55
N GLU A 261 -17.41 -6.65 9.35
CA GLU A 261 -18.59 -6.74 10.24
C GLU A 261 -19.10 -8.18 10.35
N THR A 262 -19.25 -8.91 9.24
CA THR A 262 -19.65 -10.32 9.25
C THR A 262 -18.64 -11.17 10.01
N ALA A 263 -17.34 -10.99 9.76
CA ALA A 263 -16.29 -11.70 10.48
C ALA A 263 -16.34 -11.47 11.99
N ILE A 264 -16.58 -10.22 12.43
CA ILE A 264 -16.74 -9.86 13.85
C ILE A 264 -17.98 -10.53 14.44
N ASP A 265 -19.12 -10.49 13.75
CA ASP A 265 -20.36 -11.14 14.20
C ASP A 265 -20.14 -12.65 14.37
N GLU A 266 -19.48 -13.30 13.41
CA GLU A 266 -19.17 -14.72 13.50
C GLU A 266 -18.26 -15.03 14.70
N LEU A 267 -17.21 -14.24 14.94
CA LEU A 267 -16.34 -14.42 16.11
C LEU A 267 -17.11 -14.29 17.43
N ILE A 268 -17.98 -13.27 17.54
CA ILE A 268 -18.66 -12.94 18.80
C ILE A 268 -19.88 -13.84 19.05
N ASN A 269 -20.76 -13.99 18.07
CA ASN A 269 -22.10 -14.56 18.26
C ASN A 269 -22.14 -16.05 17.89
N LYS A 270 -21.48 -16.46 16.80
CA LYS A 270 -21.44 -17.87 16.35
C LYS A 270 -20.37 -18.66 17.09
N GLU A 271 -19.15 -18.13 17.12
CA GLU A 271 -17.98 -18.81 17.67
C GLU A 271 -17.82 -18.57 19.16
N LYS A 272 -18.38 -17.48 19.70
CA LYS A 272 -18.37 -17.14 21.13
C LYS A 272 -16.94 -17.11 21.68
N VAL A 273 -16.05 -16.41 20.98
CA VAL A 273 -14.69 -16.19 21.46
C VAL A 273 -14.67 -15.35 22.74
N ASP A 274 -13.65 -15.55 23.57
CA ASP A 274 -13.45 -14.80 24.82
C ASP A 274 -12.80 -13.43 24.57
N ARG A 275 -12.08 -13.30 23.45
CA ARG A 275 -11.32 -12.12 23.03
C ARG A 275 -11.04 -12.18 21.53
N ILE A 276 -10.92 -11.01 20.91
CA ILE A 276 -10.47 -10.84 19.53
C ILE A 276 -9.06 -10.22 19.53
N ILE A 277 -8.18 -10.78 18.70
CA ILE A 277 -6.90 -10.19 18.31
C ILE A 277 -7.04 -9.74 16.87
N LEU A 278 -6.88 -8.44 16.62
CA LEU A 278 -6.82 -7.88 15.28
C LEU A 278 -5.37 -7.93 14.76
N TYR A 279 -5.19 -8.52 13.59
CA TYR A 279 -3.96 -8.51 12.82
C TYR A 279 -4.25 -7.90 11.44
N ILE A 280 -3.41 -6.97 11.00
CA ILE A 280 -3.59 -6.23 9.74
C ILE A 280 -2.46 -6.66 8.80
N GLY A 281 -2.79 -6.99 7.54
CA GLY A 281 -1.88 -7.55 6.53
C GLY A 281 -0.83 -6.60 5.96
N ALA A 282 -0.80 -5.34 6.40
CA ALA A 282 0.31 -4.43 6.13
C ALA A 282 1.38 -4.57 7.24
N PRO A 283 2.61 -5.01 6.91
CA PRO A 283 3.66 -5.34 7.90
C PRO A 283 4.28 -4.08 8.51
N ASP A 284 4.32 -3.06 7.69
CA ASP A 284 4.90 -1.78 7.90
C ASP A 284 3.89 -0.89 8.61
N THR A 285 4.36 0.27 9.00
CA THR A 285 3.69 1.11 9.97
C THR A 285 2.58 1.92 9.31
N THR A 286 1.75 1.34 8.42
CA THR A 286 0.56 1.99 7.84
C THR A 286 -0.40 2.37 8.95
N ASN A 287 -0.10 3.48 9.60
CA ASN A 287 -0.89 4.02 10.67
C ASN A 287 -2.15 4.72 10.17
N MET A 288 -2.32 4.82 8.84
CA MET A 288 -3.62 5.02 8.23
C MET A 288 -4.64 3.98 8.72
N THR A 289 -4.20 2.83 9.28
CA THR A 289 -5.04 1.84 9.95
C THR A 289 -5.14 1.99 11.48
N ARG A 290 -4.28 2.81 12.10
CA ARG A 290 -4.11 2.98 13.57
C ARG A 290 -4.26 4.44 14.03
N LEU A 291 -4.95 5.30 13.27
CA LEU A 291 -5.05 6.72 13.60
C LEU A 291 -5.84 6.99 14.88
N GLY A 292 -5.42 8.04 15.57
CA GLY A 292 -6.14 8.68 16.67
C GLY A 292 -5.25 8.91 17.90
N PRO A 293 -5.54 9.94 18.72
CA PRO A 293 -4.78 10.27 19.94
C PRO A 293 -4.83 9.18 21.03
N CYS A 294 -5.49 8.05 20.75
CA CYS A 294 -5.88 7.01 21.68
C CYS A 294 -5.12 5.70 21.49
N TRP A 295 -4.21 5.61 20.52
CA TRP A 295 -3.46 4.40 20.22
C TRP A 295 -2.15 4.33 20.98
N LEU A 296 -1.95 3.20 21.66
CA LEU A 296 -0.82 3.02 22.55
C LEU A 296 0.23 2.04 21.98
N ASP A 297 1.50 2.37 22.15
CA ASP A 297 2.63 1.48 21.91
C ASP A 297 2.69 0.33 22.93
N GLU A 298 3.76 -0.47 22.84
CA GLU A 298 4.05 -1.55 23.78
C GLU A 298 4.23 -1.11 25.23
N ASN A 299 4.53 0.18 25.46
CA ASN A 299 4.68 0.79 26.77
C ASN A 299 3.42 1.52 27.26
N GLY A 300 2.34 1.52 26.47
CA GLY A 300 1.11 2.21 26.81
C GLY A 300 1.13 3.72 26.49
N GLN A 301 1.98 4.19 25.58
CA GLN A 301 2.15 5.60 25.21
C GLN A 301 1.63 5.90 23.79
N GLY A 302 1.05 7.09 23.60
CA GLY A 302 0.67 7.56 22.26
C GLY A 302 1.88 7.72 21.34
N VAL A 303 1.83 7.22 20.11
CA VAL A 303 2.98 7.27 19.18
C VAL A 303 2.87 8.46 18.22
N SER A 304 3.65 9.52 18.41
CA SER A 304 3.71 10.67 17.48
C SER A 304 4.71 10.46 16.34
N ALA A 305 4.69 11.29 15.29
CA ALA A 305 5.83 11.61 14.42
C ALA A 305 7.08 12.08 15.16
N LEU A 306 6.92 12.89 16.22
CA LEU A 306 8.03 13.56 16.88
C LEU A 306 8.69 12.66 17.93
N PRO A 307 10.02 12.42 17.88
CA PRO A 307 10.71 11.59 18.85
C PRO A 307 10.47 12.05 20.30
N GLY A 308 10.15 11.10 21.18
CA GLY A 308 9.93 11.37 22.62
C GLY A 308 8.63 12.11 22.96
N LYS A 309 7.72 12.28 21.99
CA LYS A 309 6.41 12.91 22.18
C LYS A 309 5.26 11.95 21.86
N THR A 310 4.15 12.14 22.55
CA THR A 310 2.86 11.54 22.19
C THR A 310 2.19 12.33 21.07
N VAL A 311 1.26 11.71 20.32
CA VAL A 311 0.49 12.41 19.26
C VAL A 311 -0.12 13.70 19.82
N ARG A 312 -0.65 13.62 21.04
CA ARG A 312 -1.18 14.76 21.78
C ARG A 312 -0.14 15.86 22.00
N GLN A 313 1.04 15.51 22.52
CA GLN A 313 2.12 16.47 22.75
C GLN A 313 2.58 17.11 21.44
N CYS A 314 2.66 16.35 20.36
CA CYS A 314 2.96 16.92 19.05
C CYS A 314 1.88 17.92 18.58
N LEU A 315 0.60 17.57 18.70
CA LEU A 315 -0.50 18.49 18.36
C LEU A 315 -0.48 19.75 19.25
N GLU A 316 -0.10 19.60 20.52
CA GLU A 316 0.13 20.69 21.47
C GLU A 316 1.33 21.57 21.06
N ASP A 317 2.40 21.00 20.49
CA ASP A 317 3.60 21.73 20.08
C ASP A 317 3.49 22.39 18.69
N LEU A 318 2.70 21.83 17.77
CA LEU A 318 2.34 22.51 16.51
C LEU A 318 1.59 23.82 16.75
N ALA A 319 1.08 24.02 17.98
CA ALA A 319 0.56 25.30 18.41
C ALA A 319 1.60 26.43 18.45
N ASP A 320 2.91 26.16 18.39
CA ASP A 320 3.93 27.21 18.45
C ASP A 320 4.39 27.76 17.08
N GLY A 321 3.60 27.53 16.03
CA GLY A 321 3.57 28.47 14.90
C GLY A 321 2.58 29.64 15.10
N LYS A 322 1.45 29.39 15.80
CA LYS A 322 0.31 30.28 16.17
C LYS A 322 -0.99 29.49 16.56
N GLY A 323 -0.90 28.23 16.95
CA GLY A 323 -2.06 27.44 17.38
C GLY A 323 -2.51 27.72 18.83
N PRO A 324 -3.38 26.84 19.40
CA PRO A 324 -4.17 27.14 20.59
C PRO A 324 -3.31 27.42 21.83
N ALA A 325 -3.37 28.66 22.35
CA ALA A 325 -2.60 29.14 23.49
C ALA A 325 -3.10 28.60 24.84
N THR A 326 -4.26 27.93 24.87
CA THR A 326 -4.91 27.41 26.07
C THR A 326 -5.49 26.02 25.86
N GLN A 327 -5.62 25.25 26.96
CA GLN A 327 -6.31 23.94 26.94
C GLN A 327 -7.73 24.03 26.34
N LYS A 328 -8.44 25.15 26.53
CA LYS A 328 -9.76 25.38 25.94
C LYS A 328 -9.72 25.46 24.42
N GLU A 329 -8.72 26.12 23.85
CA GLU A 329 -8.55 26.23 22.40
C GLU A 329 -8.05 24.92 21.79
N LEU A 330 -7.28 24.12 22.54
CA LEU A 330 -6.95 22.75 22.16
C LEU A 330 -8.19 21.86 22.18
N ASP A 331 -9.01 21.95 23.22
CA ASP A 331 -10.28 21.21 23.31
C ASP A 331 -11.24 21.63 22.19
N GLU A 332 -11.29 22.92 21.83
CA GLU A 332 -12.05 23.43 20.67
C GLU A 332 -11.46 22.93 19.33
N TYR A 333 -10.14 23.00 19.15
CA TYR A 333 -9.44 22.47 17.96
C TYR A 333 -9.72 20.99 17.75
N LEU A 334 -9.61 20.20 18.83
CA LEU A 334 -9.93 18.79 18.81
C LEU A 334 -11.43 18.59 18.58
N SER A 335 -12.34 19.36 19.17
CA SER A 335 -13.79 19.20 18.94
C SER A 335 -14.23 19.47 17.49
N ASN A 336 -13.46 20.28 16.76
CA ASN A 336 -13.69 20.58 15.34
C ASN A 336 -13.03 19.58 14.40
N LYS A 337 -12.31 18.57 14.90
CA LYS A 337 -11.78 17.50 14.05
C LYS A 337 -12.92 16.61 13.56
N PRO A 338 -12.83 16.07 12.32
CA PRO A 338 -13.80 15.15 11.77
C PRO A 338 -13.61 13.76 12.40
N TRP A 339 -13.89 13.63 13.71
CA TRP A 339 -13.74 12.37 14.44
C TRP A 339 -14.56 11.22 13.86
N PRO A 340 -15.83 11.42 13.44
CA PRO A 340 -16.58 10.37 12.77
C PRO A 340 -15.86 9.81 11.54
N GLU A 341 -15.13 10.66 10.82
CA GLU A 341 -14.35 10.32 9.65
C GLU A 341 -13.02 9.65 10.04
N LEU A 342 -12.29 10.18 11.03
CA LEU A 342 -11.08 9.53 11.57
C LEU A 342 -11.37 8.15 12.18
N MET A 343 -12.62 7.89 12.58
CA MET A 343 -13.08 6.59 13.07
C MET A 343 -13.40 5.60 11.94
N LYS A 344 -13.45 6.02 10.67
CA LYS A 344 -13.58 5.12 9.49
C LYS A 344 -12.29 4.37 9.17
N ILE A 345 -11.26 4.57 9.97
CA ILE A 345 -9.98 3.89 9.81
C ILE A 345 -10.06 2.47 10.38
N VAL A 346 -9.34 1.53 9.77
CA VAL A 346 -9.50 0.08 9.99
C VAL A 346 -9.59 -0.31 11.48
N ALA A 347 -8.57 0.00 12.30
CA ALA A 347 -8.55 -0.47 13.68
C ALA A 347 -9.55 0.26 14.61
N PRO A 348 -9.71 1.60 14.55
CA PRO A 348 -10.80 2.32 15.23
C PRO A 348 -12.19 1.80 14.86
N GLU A 349 -12.44 1.54 13.58
CA GLU A 349 -13.73 1.05 13.11
C GLU A 349 -14.01 -0.37 13.63
N VAL A 350 -13.03 -1.28 13.55
CA VAL A 350 -13.13 -2.62 14.17
C VAL A 350 -13.42 -2.50 15.65
N ALA A 351 -12.74 -1.60 16.37
CA ALA A 351 -12.99 -1.39 17.79
C ALA A 351 -14.42 -0.90 18.06
N HIS A 352 -14.93 0.01 17.23
CA HIS A 352 -16.32 0.46 17.31
C HIS A 352 -17.31 -0.69 17.04
N MET A 353 -17.10 -1.45 15.96
CA MET A 353 -17.94 -2.60 15.60
C MET A 353 -17.96 -3.69 16.69
N VAL A 354 -16.80 -4.03 17.25
CA VAL A 354 -16.68 -5.00 18.35
C VAL A 354 -17.43 -4.51 19.60
N LYS A 355 -17.27 -3.23 19.99
CA LYS A 355 -17.98 -2.64 21.13
C LYS A 355 -19.50 -2.61 20.91
N LYS A 356 -19.95 -2.27 19.69
CA LYS A 356 -21.36 -2.27 19.31
C LYS A 356 -21.96 -3.68 19.39
N ALA A 357 -21.26 -4.68 18.88
CA ALA A 357 -21.70 -6.07 18.92
C ALA A 357 -21.70 -6.64 20.35
N ARG A 358 -20.67 -6.34 21.15
CA ARG A 358 -20.58 -6.74 22.56
C ARG A 358 -19.68 -5.78 23.35
N PRO A 359 -20.24 -4.88 24.19
CA PRO A 359 -19.46 -3.88 24.92
C PRO A 359 -18.37 -4.43 25.86
N SER A 360 -18.55 -5.67 26.34
CA SER A 360 -17.57 -6.35 27.20
C SER A 360 -16.49 -7.12 26.43
N MET A 361 -16.58 -7.20 25.10
CA MET A 361 -15.62 -7.94 24.28
C MET A 361 -14.28 -7.23 24.31
N ARG A 362 -13.23 -7.99 24.61
CA ARG A 362 -11.87 -7.48 24.62
C ARG A 362 -11.30 -7.57 23.21
N LEU A 363 -10.82 -6.44 22.70
CA LEU A 363 -10.03 -6.33 21.48
C LEU A 363 -8.59 -5.95 21.83
N SER A 364 -7.62 -6.56 21.16
CA SER A 364 -6.21 -6.15 21.18
C SER A 364 -5.68 -6.17 19.75
N VAL A 365 -4.78 -5.26 19.40
CA VAL A 365 -4.23 -5.18 18.03
C VAL A 365 -2.77 -5.59 18.06
N ALA A 366 -2.38 -6.45 17.14
CA ALA A 366 -0.99 -6.87 16.99
C ALA A 366 -0.09 -5.68 16.64
N PRO A 367 1.09 -5.54 17.27
CA PRO A 367 2.05 -4.48 16.94
C PRO A 367 2.57 -4.63 15.49
N SER A 368 3.15 -3.56 14.94
CA SER A 368 3.77 -3.60 13.61
C SER A 368 4.97 -4.54 13.62
N LEU A 369 5.27 -5.14 12.46
CA LEU A 369 6.41 -6.03 12.29
C LEU A 369 7.72 -5.27 12.14
N SER A 370 7.67 -3.95 11.88
CA SER A 370 8.84 -3.15 11.50
C SER A 370 9.97 -3.13 12.54
N LYS A 371 9.64 -3.34 13.81
CA LYS A 371 10.61 -3.38 14.93
C LYS A 371 11.05 -4.81 15.29
N MET A 372 10.61 -5.82 14.55
CA MET A 372 10.87 -7.23 14.88
C MET A 372 12.10 -7.75 14.13
N GLU A 373 13.04 -8.32 14.88
CA GLU A 373 14.26 -8.92 14.32
C GLU A 373 13.97 -9.97 13.23
N ASP A 374 12.90 -10.77 13.36
CA ASP A 374 12.56 -11.73 12.31
C ASP A 374 12.10 -11.04 11.02
N PHE A 375 11.49 -9.86 11.08
CA PHE A 375 11.16 -9.11 9.87
C PHE A 375 12.43 -8.58 9.20
N GLU A 376 13.38 -8.07 9.98
CA GLU A 376 14.71 -7.68 9.46
C GLU A 376 15.44 -8.85 8.79
N ARG A 377 15.34 -10.05 9.39
CA ARG A 377 15.89 -11.29 8.83
C ARG A 377 15.19 -11.70 7.54
N ALA A 378 13.88 -11.51 7.44
CA ALA A 378 13.14 -11.79 6.20
C ALA A 378 13.65 -10.93 5.03
N ILE A 379 13.95 -9.65 5.28
CA ILE A 379 14.55 -8.75 4.27
C ILE A 379 15.95 -9.22 3.87
N LEU A 380 16.77 -9.65 4.82
CA LEU A 380 18.10 -10.20 4.52
C LEU A 380 18.03 -11.50 3.71
N ASP A 381 17.08 -12.38 4.04
CA ASP A 381 16.85 -13.62 3.30
C ASP A 381 16.32 -13.35 1.89
N MET A 382 15.51 -12.31 1.71
CA MET A 382 15.07 -11.84 0.39
C MET A 382 16.26 -11.41 -0.47
N LEU A 383 17.21 -10.67 0.11
CA LEU A 383 18.45 -10.29 -0.57
C LEU A 383 19.29 -11.52 -0.93
N ASN A 384 19.50 -12.44 0.02
CA ASN A 384 20.25 -13.68 -0.21
C ASN A 384 19.61 -14.52 -1.32
N TYR A 385 18.29 -14.66 -1.29
CA TYR A 385 17.54 -15.38 -2.31
C TYR A 385 17.71 -14.72 -3.68
N THR A 386 17.55 -13.41 -3.78
CA THR A 386 17.71 -12.65 -5.03
C THR A 386 19.10 -12.85 -5.64
N VAL A 387 20.15 -12.72 -4.82
CA VAL A 387 21.54 -12.94 -5.24
C VAL A 387 21.75 -14.36 -5.74
N ALA A 388 21.20 -15.36 -5.05
CA ALA A 388 21.29 -16.77 -5.45
C ALA A 388 20.52 -17.05 -6.74
N LYS A 389 19.29 -16.55 -6.86
CA LYS A 389 18.40 -16.70 -8.02
C LYS A 389 19.06 -16.21 -9.30
N TYR A 390 19.66 -15.02 -9.25
CA TYR A 390 20.36 -14.42 -10.40
C TYR A 390 21.85 -14.73 -10.47
N LYS A 391 22.35 -15.58 -9.57
CA LYS A 391 23.75 -16.05 -9.51
C LYS A 391 24.76 -14.90 -9.50
N ILE A 392 24.46 -13.83 -8.77
CA ILE A 392 25.31 -12.65 -8.67
C ILE A 392 26.54 -13.00 -7.84
N THR A 393 27.73 -12.80 -8.41
CA THR A 393 29.00 -13.16 -7.78
C THR A 393 29.58 -11.98 -6.99
N GLN A 394 30.28 -12.26 -5.88
CA GLN A 394 30.76 -11.23 -4.93
C GLN A 394 31.87 -10.32 -5.49
N ASP A 395 32.46 -10.63 -6.65
CA ASP A 395 33.40 -9.74 -7.35
C ASP A 395 32.70 -8.56 -8.06
N LYS A 396 31.38 -8.62 -8.20
CA LYS A 396 30.55 -7.59 -8.85
C LYS A 396 30.28 -6.42 -7.92
N SER A 397 30.15 -5.22 -8.47
CA SER A 397 29.66 -4.08 -7.68
C SER A 397 28.14 -4.15 -7.52
N LEU A 398 27.65 -4.06 -6.28
CA LEU A 398 26.25 -4.23 -5.91
C LEU A 398 25.74 -3.02 -5.10
N LYS A 399 24.63 -2.43 -5.53
CA LYS A 399 23.83 -1.47 -4.76
C LYS A 399 22.52 -2.14 -4.35
N VAL A 400 22.10 -1.99 -3.10
CA VAL A 400 20.79 -2.42 -2.61
C VAL A 400 20.01 -1.19 -2.22
N ILE A 401 18.78 -1.07 -2.71
CA ILE A 401 17.86 0.02 -2.41
C ILE A 401 16.68 -0.58 -1.66
N LEU A 402 16.43 -0.12 -0.45
CA LEU A 402 15.20 -0.44 0.29
C LEU A 402 14.13 0.59 -0.08
N GLY A 403 13.10 0.16 -0.81
CA GLY A 403 11.99 1.02 -1.24
C GLY A 403 10.93 1.12 -0.15
N ALA A 404 10.66 2.33 0.34
CA ALA A 404 9.67 2.59 1.39
C ALA A 404 8.52 3.52 0.94
N HIS A 405 7.28 3.08 1.14
CA HIS A 405 6.09 3.88 0.80
C HIS A 405 6.02 5.14 1.67
N GLY A 406 5.52 6.25 1.11
CA GLY A 406 5.31 7.48 1.88
C GLY A 406 6.63 8.05 2.41
N LEU A 407 7.54 8.48 1.55
CA LEU A 407 8.60 9.42 1.94
C LEU A 407 8.41 10.79 1.28
N SER A 408 7.26 11.04 0.65
CA SER A 408 6.96 12.33 0.04
C SER A 408 6.77 13.44 1.08
N ALA A 409 7.11 14.66 0.68
CA ALA A 409 7.03 15.83 1.53
C ALA A 409 5.59 16.38 1.63
N GLY A 410 4.72 16.06 0.66
CA GLY A 410 3.29 16.36 0.68
C GLY A 410 2.58 15.66 1.83
N TRP A 411 2.78 14.35 1.98
CA TRP A 411 2.17 13.59 3.06
C TRP A 411 2.69 13.97 4.45
N ARG A 412 3.99 14.27 4.58
CA ARG A 412 4.60 14.71 5.87
C ARG A 412 3.92 15.95 6.47
N LYS A 413 3.34 16.83 5.65
CA LYS A 413 2.61 18.02 6.13
C LYS A 413 1.16 17.72 6.54
N VAL A 414 0.47 16.84 5.82
CA VAL A 414 -0.91 16.43 6.15
C VAL A 414 -0.95 15.57 7.42
N LEU A 415 0.14 14.85 7.66
CA LEU A 415 0.34 13.88 8.73
C LEU A 415 1.48 14.32 9.67
N GLU A 416 1.56 15.60 10.03
CA GLU A 416 2.73 16.15 10.75
C GLU A 416 2.97 15.54 12.16
N CYS A 417 1.91 15.06 12.82
CA CYS A 417 2.01 14.36 14.11
C CYS A 417 1.94 12.84 14.03
N ASP A 418 1.94 12.33 12.80
CA ASP A 418 1.75 10.95 12.45
C ASP A 418 3.06 10.14 12.47
N CYS A 419 3.05 9.00 13.16
CA CYS A 419 4.28 8.23 13.37
C CYS A 419 4.79 7.49 12.12
N TYR A 420 4.03 7.43 11.02
CA TYR A 420 4.31 6.63 9.84
C TYR A 420 5.72 6.90 9.32
N PHE A 421 5.98 8.16 8.95
CA PHE A 421 7.24 8.57 8.32
C PHE A 421 8.45 8.30 9.21
N ARG A 422 8.33 8.60 10.50
CA ARG A 422 9.41 8.33 11.45
C ARG A 422 9.64 6.84 11.60
N GLU A 423 8.60 6.04 11.79
CA GLU A 423 8.79 4.61 12.03
C GLU A 423 9.30 3.88 10.79
N ILE A 424 8.90 4.30 9.59
CA ILE A 424 9.47 3.83 8.32
C ILE A 424 10.94 4.20 8.21
N GLU A 425 11.33 5.45 8.52
CA GLU A 425 12.72 5.89 8.48
C GLU A 425 13.58 5.14 9.52
N GLU A 426 13.09 4.99 10.75
CA GLU A 426 13.75 4.22 11.80
C GLU A 426 13.90 2.74 11.41
N ALA A 427 12.89 2.17 10.78
CA ALA A 427 12.91 0.80 10.27
C ALA A 427 13.92 0.63 9.14
N ALA A 428 13.88 1.48 8.11
CA ALA A 428 14.82 1.47 7.01
C ALA A 428 16.27 1.56 7.50
N ASN A 429 16.56 2.46 8.45
CA ASN A 429 17.88 2.58 9.05
C ASN A 429 18.33 1.31 9.77
N ARG A 430 17.43 0.63 10.51
CA ARG A 430 17.75 -0.68 11.13
C ARG A 430 18.02 -1.75 10.09
N TYR A 431 17.23 -1.80 9.01
CA TYR A 431 17.41 -2.79 7.94
C TYR A 431 18.72 -2.58 7.18
N ILE A 432 19.07 -1.33 6.87
CA ILE A 432 20.37 -0.96 6.30
C ILE A 432 21.49 -1.47 7.20
N ALA A 433 21.43 -1.16 8.50
CA ALA A 433 22.44 -1.61 9.45
C ALA A 433 22.52 -3.14 9.54
N ARG A 434 21.37 -3.84 9.53
CA ARG A 434 21.32 -5.31 9.51
C ARG A 434 22.04 -5.87 8.29
N ILE A 435 21.69 -5.40 7.10
CA ILE A 435 22.30 -5.85 5.85
C ILE A 435 23.80 -5.55 5.85
N GLN A 436 24.21 -4.34 6.20
CA GLN A 436 25.63 -3.95 6.23
C GLN A 436 26.46 -4.80 7.19
N ASN A 437 25.88 -5.24 8.31
CA ASN A 437 26.58 -6.03 9.33
C ASN A 437 26.61 -7.53 9.02
N GLU A 438 25.59 -8.07 8.35
CA GLU A 438 25.40 -9.53 8.20
C GLU A 438 25.52 -10.02 6.75
N PHE A 439 25.40 -9.15 5.76
CA PHE A 439 25.58 -9.49 4.36
C PHE A 439 27.03 -9.24 3.91
N THR A 440 27.78 -10.33 3.72
CA THR A 440 29.19 -10.23 3.30
C THR A 440 29.28 -10.07 1.78
N TRP A 441 29.87 -8.95 1.34
CA TRP A 441 30.15 -8.67 -0.06
C TRP A 441 31.59 -8.21 -0.25
N SER A 442 32.42 -9.06 -0.83
CA SER A 442 33.84 -8.78 -1.08
C SER A 442 34.36 -9.72 -2.17
N PRO A 443 35.21 -9.26 -3.11
CA PRO A 443 35.88 -7.95 -3.15
C PRO A 443 35.09 -6.82 -3.81
N GLY A 444 33.89 -7.09 -4.32
CA GLY A 444 33.07 -6.11 -5.01
C GLY A 444 32.67 -4.92 -4.15
N LYS A 445 32.44 -3.77 -4.80
CA LYS A 445 31.87 -2.57 -4.15
C LYS A 445 30.45 -2.91 -3.66
N PHE A 446 30.11 -2.52 -2.43
CA PHE A 446 28.79 -2.76 -1.85
C PHE A 446 28.22 -1.49 -1.23
N THR A 447 26.94 -1.21 -1.45
CA THR A 447 26.24 -0.08 -0.84
C THR A 447 24.78 -0.43 -0.61
N VAL A 448 24.24 0.02 0.51
CA VAL A 448 22.82 -0.14 0.87
C VAL A 448 22.27 1.23 1.21
N VAL A 449 21.15 1.59 0.59
CA VAL A 449 20.44 2.87 0.80
C VAL A 449 18.94 2.62 0.92
N THR A 450 18.20 3.65 1.32
CA THR A 450 16.72 3.68 1.31
C THR A 450 16.26 4.75 0.34
N GLY A 451 15.14 4.53 -0.34
CA GLY A 451 14.51 5.53 -1.22
C GLY A 451 12.99 5.47 -1.11
N GLY A 452 12.32 6.59 -1.38
CA GLY A 452 10.86 6.64 -1.48
C GLY A 452 10.34 5.90 -2.72
N ASN A 453 9.12 5.35 -2.65
CA ASN A 453 8.43 4.76 -3.82
C ASN A 453 7.65 5.79 -4.62
N GLU A 454 7.26 6.91 -4.01
CA GLU A 454 6.52 7.97 -4.69
C GLU A 454 7.53 8.82 -5.47
N MET A 455 7.43 8.73 -6.79
CA MET A 455 8.42 9.23 -7.73
C MET A 455 8.05 10.67 -8.11
N SER A 456 8.92 11.62 -7.78
CA SER A 456 8.80 13.07 -8.05
C SER A 456 7.66 13.80 -7.31
N GLU A 457 8.03 14.58 -6.30
CA GLU A 457 7.23 15.72 -5.84
C GLU A 457 8.03 17.00 -6.06
N THR A 458 8.19 17.37 -7.33
CA THR A 458 8.92 18.58 -7.74
C THR A 458 8.40 19.86 -7.05
N GLU A 459 7.18 19.88 -6.52
CA GLU A 459 6.61 21.00 -5.77
C GLU A 459 7.15 21.12 -4.32
N HIS A 460 7.58 20.01 -3.70
CA HIS A 460 7.94 19.99 -2.28
C HIS A 460 9.39 19.59 -2.00
N ASP A 461 10.09 19.03 -2.99
CA ASP A 461 11.54 18.89 -3.03
C ASP A 461 12.09 19.30 -4.41
N PRO A 462 12.16 20.61 -4.68
CA PRO A 462 12.46 21.09 -6.03
C PRO A 462 13.89 20.75 -6.44
N VAL A 463 14.00 20.15 -7.61
CA VAL A 463 15.28 19.93 -8.30
C VAL A 463 15.94 21.26 -8.68
N SER A 464 17.26 21.29 -8.66
CA SER A 464 18.07 22.44 -9.07
C SER A 464 19.40 21.99 -9.65
N THR A 465 20.15 22.88 -10.31
CA THR A 465 21.48 22.52 -10.83
C THR A 465 22.44 22.03 -9.73
N GLU A 466 22.31 22.54 -8.49
CA GLU A 466 23.14 22.12 -7.35
C GLU A 466 22.64 20.82 -6.70
N LYS A 467 21.35 20.55 -6.82
CA LYS A 467 20.66 19.36 -6.30
C LYS A 467 19.72 18.81 -7.39
N PRO A 468 20.25 18.12 -8.40
CA PRO A 468 19.47 17.72 -9.58
C PRO A 468 18.37 16.69 -9.29
N PHE A 469 18.33 16.16 -8.07
CA PHE A 469 17.39 15.17 -7.54
C PHE A 469 16.77 15.62 -6.21
N GLY A 470 16.81 16.92 -5.91
CA GLY A 470 16.37 17.41 -4.60
C GLY A 470 17.20 16.91 -3.41
N THR A 471 16.58 16.84 -2.24
CA THR A 471 17.15 16.42 -0.96
C THR A 471 16.63 15.05 -0.50
N VAL A 472 15.44 14.65 -0.95
CA VAL A 472 14.77 13.37 -0.70
C VAL A 472 14.83 12.56 -1.97
N TRP A 473 15.59 11.47 -1.93
CA TRP A 473 15.83 10.66 -3.11
C TRP A 473 14.81 9.52 -3.21
N SER A 474 14.17 9.44 -4.37
CA SER A 474 13.32 8.33 -4.77
C SER A 474 14.15 7.10 -5.19
N THR A 475 13.47 5.97 -5.31
CA THR A 475 14.06 4.75 -5.86
C THR A 475 14.64 4.97 -7.26
N GLY A 476 13.95 5.72 -8.12
CA GLY A 476 14.39 6.02 -9.49
C GLY A 476 15.66 6.85 -9.55
N GLU A 477 15.79 7.84 -8.68
CA GLU A 477 16.98 8.69 -8.62
C GLU A 477 18.19 7.93 -8.06
N HIS A 478 17.96 7.04 -7.10
CA HIS A 478 19.01 6.12 -6.65
C HIS A 478 19.45 5.12 -7.72
N ILE A 479 18.55 4.70 -8.61
CA ILE A 479 18.90 3.92 -9.80
C ILE A 479 19.74 4.78 -10.74
N ASP A 480 19.29 5.97 -11.10
CA ASP A 480 19.99 6.88 -12.02
C ASP A 480 21.42 7.16 -11.58
N ASP A 481 21.66 7.49 -10.31
CA ASP A 481 23.00 7.72 -9.76
C ASP A 481 23.84 6.42 -9.66
N GLY A 482 23.18 5.27 -9.63
CA GLY A 482 23.84 3.97 -9.50
C GLY A 482 24.26 3.33 -10.83
N ILE A 483 23.66 3.70 -11.96
CA ILE A 483 23.96 3.03 -13.23
C ILE A 483 25.29 3.49 -13.84
N ASN A 484 25.87 2.61 -14.64
CA ASN A 484 26.98 2.95 -15.53
C ASN A 484 26.46 3.61 -16.81
N GLY A 485 27.22 4.58 -17.32
CA GLY A 485 26.99 5.29 -18.56
C GLY A 485 26.15 6.54 -18.37
N THR A 486 25.31 6.83 -19.36
CA THR A 486 24.58 8.10 -19.42
C THR A 486 23.13 7.95 -19.01
N TYR A 487 22.54 9.02 -18.48
CA TYR A 487 21.09 9.16 -18.34
C TYR A 487 20.70 10.64 -18.53
N VAL A 488 19.39 10.90 -18.65
CA VAL A 488 18.84 12.26 -18.63
C VAL A 488 18.17 12.47 -17.27
N ASN A 489 18.57 13.49 -16.51
CA ASN A 489 17.97 13.78 -15.20
C ASN A 489 16.60 14.47 -15.35
N GLU A 490 15.93 14.74 -14.22
CA GLU A 490 14.59 15.38 -14.21
C GLU A 490 14.59 16.84 -14.69
N LEU A 491 15.78 17.44 -14.85
CA LEU A 491 15.97 18.76 -15.47
C LEU A 491 16.21 18.67 -16.99
N GLY A 492 16.16 17.49 -17.59
CA GLY A 492 16.46 17.31 -19.01
C GLY A 492 17.94 17.38 -19.37
N GLN A 493 18.83 17.29 -18.38
CA GLN A 493 20.27 17.39 -18.58
C GLN A 493 20.89 16.00 -18.77
N ILE A 494 21.80 15.89 -19.73
CA ILE A 494 22.59 14.66 -19.91
C ILE A 494 23.64 14.58 -18.81
N ILE A 495 23.64 13.47 -18.09
CA ILE A 495 24.64 13.15 -17.07
C ILE A 495 25.40 11.89 -17.52
N ASP A 496 26.73 11.92 -17.47
CA ASP A 496 27.60 10.76 -17.67
C ASP A 496 28.16 10.32 -16.32
N ASN A 497 27.68 9.19 -15.81
CA ASN A 497 28.13 8.62 -14.54
C ASN A 497 29.43 7.82 -14.67
N GLY A 498 30.02 7.73 -15.86
CA GLY A 498 31.17 6.88 -16.11
C GLY A 498 30.81 5.40 -16.05
N THR A 499 31.79 4.52 -15.86
CA THR A 499 31.57 3.06 -16.01
C THR A 499 32.10 2.24 -14.82
N ASP A 500 32.27 2.88 -13.67
CA ASP A 500 32.79 2.26 -12.44
C ASP A 500 31.81 2.38 -11.26
N ASN A 501 30.50 2.44 -11.53
CA ASN A 501 29.45 2.47 -10.51
C ASN A 501 29.08 1.06 -10.04
N TYR A 502 27.97 0.52 -10.54
CA TYR A 502 27.43 -0.76 -10.09
C TYR A 502 27.12 -1.68 -11.28
N ASP A 503 27.56 -2.93 -11.17
CA ASP A 503 27.16 -3.99 -12.10
C ASP A 503 25.69 -4.37 -11.85
N TYR A 504 25.28 -4.42 -10.57
CA TYR A 504 23.93 -4.77 -10.14
C TYR A 504 23.34 -3.76 -9.18
N ILE A 505 22.04 -3.50 -9.34
CA ILE A 505 21.21 -2.79 -8.36
C ILE A 505 20.02 -3.69 -8.02
N ILE A 506 19.80 -3.96 -6.74
CA ILE A 506 18.64 -4.72 -6.26
C ILE A 506 17.72 -3.77 -5.49
N VAL A 507 16.45 -3.70 -5.87
CA VAL A 507 15.43 -2.93 -5.16
C VAL A 507 14.56 -3.89 -4.37
N ILE A 508 14.57 -3.75 -3.04
CA ILE A 508 13.76 -4.53 -2.10
C ILE A 508 12.69 -3.62 -1.51
N PRO A 509 11.41 -3.80 -1.85
CA PRO A 509 10.31 -3.09 -1.20
C PRO A 509 10.20 -3.54 0.26
N ILE A 510 10.13 -2.59 1.20
CA ILE A 510 10.05 -2.88 2.64
C ILE A 510 8.70 -2.51 3.26
N SER A 511 7.76 -2.00 2.45
CA SER A 511 6.44 -1.56 2.89
C SER A 511 5.30 -2.58 2.68
N PHE A 512 5.49 -3.75 2.07
CA PHE A 512 4.32 -4.62 1.76
C PHE A 512 4.61 -6.12 1.88
N ILE A 513 3.61 -6.90 2.36
CA ILE A 513 3.66 -8.37 2.48
C ILE A 513 3.22 -9.02 1.16
N SER A 514 2.00 -8.73 0.73
CA SER A 514 1.35 -9.26 -0.47
C SER A 514 1.10 -8.20 -1.54
N ASP A 515 0.98 -6.94 -1.13
CA ASP A 515 0.63 -5.82 -2.00
C ASP A 515 1.84 -5.35 -2.80
N SER A 516 2.12 -6.16 -3.81
CA SER A 516 3.04 -5.82 -4.86
C SER A 516 2.29 -5.15 -6.01
N SER A 517 1.06 -4.67 -5.84
CA SER A 517 0.35 -4.00 -6.94
C SER A 517 1.01 -2.66 -7.23
N ASP A 518 1.15 -1.79 -6.23
CA ASP A 518 1.90 -0.53 -6.32
C ASP A 518 3.39 -0.74 -6.58
N THR A 519 4.03 -1.77 -6.01
CA THR A 519 5.45 -2.04 -6.31
C THR A 519 5.63 -2.55 -7.74
N MET A 520 4.79 -3.48 -8.19
CA MET A 520 4.86 -3.96 -9.57
C MET A 520 4.46 -2.85 -10.53
N VAL A 521 3.51 -1.98 -10.19
CA VAL A 521 2.99 -0.91 -11.06
C VAL A 521 3.90 0.31 -11.02
N HIS A 522 4.14 0.92 -9.86
CA HIS A 522 5.00 2.11 -9.72
C HIS A 522 6.49 1.80 -9.86
N GLY A 523 6.93 0.56 -9.57
CA GLY A 523 8.28 0.11 -9.90
C GLY A 523 8.58 0.18 -11.41
N ARG A 524 7.55 0.06 -12.28
CA ARG A 524 7.70 0.22 -13.75
C ARG A 524 8.08 1.64 -14.12
N ALA A 525 7.43 2.62 -13.50
CA ALA A 525 7.66 4.03 -13.78
C ALA A 525 9.11 4.46 -13.51
N VAL A 526 9.88 3.77 -12.66
CA VAL A 526 11.30 4.15 -12.43
C VAL A 526 12.32 3.50 -13.34
N LEU A 527 11.91 2.53 -14.14
CA LEU A 527 12.82 1.84 -15.03
C LEU A 527 13.09 2.64 -16.32
N GLY A 528 12.32 3.69 -16.60
CA GLY A 528 12.50 4.58 -17.74
C GLY A 528 13.67 5.57 -17.67
N ASN A 529 13.96 6.17 -18.82
CA ASN A 529 14.69 7.44 -18.90
C ASN A 529 13.69 8.61 -18.71
N ASN A 530 14.17 9.82 -18.43
CA ASN A 530 13.27 10.97 -18.31
C ASN A 530 12.87 11.50 -19.70
N ILE A 531 11.59 11.55 -20.03
CA ILE A 531 11.06 12.03 -21.31
C ILE A 531 10.22 13.32 -21.14
N PRO A 532 10.15 14.19 -22.17
CA PRO A 532 9.30 15.38 -22.12
C PRO A 532 7.83 14.97 -22.04
N ALA A 533 7.13 15.50 -21.05
CA ALA A 533 5.72 15.24 -20.78
C ALA A 533 4.99 16.53 -20.39
N SER A 534 3.66 16.44 -20.30
CA SER A 534 2.83 17.48 -19.69
C SER A 534 2.36 16.96 -18.33
N ILE A 535 2.81 17.60 -17.24
CA ILE A 535 2.37 17.29 -15.88
C ILE A 535 1.57 18.50 -15.40
N GLN A 536 0.28 18.29 -15.09
CA GLN A 536 -0.64 19.34 -14.63
C GLN A 536 -0.69 20.57 -15.57
N GLY A 537 -0.67 20.32 -16.88
CA GLY A 537 -0.73 21.37 -17.91
C GLY A 537 0.57 22.17 -18.08
N ARG A 538 1.67 21.80 -17.40
CA ARG A 538 3.00 22.37 -17.59
C ARG A 538 3.92 21.36 -18.25
N ARG A 539 4.78 21.83 -19.17
CA ARG A 539 5.84 20.98 -19.71
C ARG A 539 6.83 20.65 -18.60
N ALA A 540 7.03 19.36 -18.38
CA ALA A 540 7.91 18.80 -17.37
C ALA A 540 8.59 17.54 -17.93
N TYR A 541 9.63 17.03 -17.26
CA TYR A 541 10.16 15.71 -17.56
C TYR A 541 9.42 14.71 -16.68
N ALA A 542 8.92 13.64 -17.28
CA ALA A 542 8.36 12.49 -16.58
C ALA A 542 9.24 11.27 -16.86
N ARG A 543 9.07 10.21 -16.09
CA ARG A 543 9.74 8.95 -16.39
C ARG A 543 9.04 8.24 -17.56
N ASP A 544 9.83 7.59 -18.39
CA ASP A 544 9.34 6.71 -19.46
C ASP A 544 8.75 5.43 -18.85
N GLU A 545 7.46 5.21 -19.07
CA GLU A 545 6.73 4.04 -18.57
C GLU A 545 6.75 2.86 -19.55
N ASN A 546 7.49 2.99 -20.65
CA ASN A 546 7.68 1.93 -21.62
C ASN A 546 8.88 1.05 -21.28
N ASP A 547 8.81 -0.18 -21.77
CA ASP A 547 9.82 -1.20 -21.64
C ASP A 547 10.98 -0.97 -22.64
N ALA A 548 11.81 -1.99 -22.92
CA ALA A 548 12.97 -1.80 -23.80
C ALA A 548 12.61 -1.82 -25.28
N ASP A 549 11.47 -2.43 -25.66
CA ASP A 549 11.03 -2.46 -27.06
C ASP A 549 10.11 -1.28 -27.42
N GLY A 550 9.76 -0.48 -26.43
CA GLY A 550 8.96 0.73 -26.57
C GLY A 550 7.46 0.48 -26.37
N SER A 551 7.07 -0.75 -26.03
CA SER A 551 5.73 -1.07 -25.55
C SER A 551 5.58 -0.71 -24.07
N ALA A 552 4.34 -0.64 -23.60
CA ALA A 552 4.07 -0.41 -22.18
C ALA A 552 4.53 -1.62 -21.35
N TYR A 553 5.13 -1.38 -20.19
CA TYR A 553 5.41 -2.47 -19.23
C TYR A 553 4.13 -3.25 -18.89
N ASN A 554 4.19 -4.57 -18.98
CA ASN A 554 3.02 -5.44 -18.92
C ASN A 554 3.28 -6.73 -18.11
N ALA A 555 2.37 -7.70 -18.23
CA ALA A 555 2.40 -8.95 -17.48
C ALA A 555 3.60 -9.86 -17.79
N GLU A 556 4.15 -9.80 -19.00
CA GLU A 556 5.28 -10.66 -19.44
C GLU A 556 6.65 -10.18 -18.93
N ASP A 557 6.71 -8.96 -18.40
CA ASP A 557 7.91 -8.41 -17.74
C ASP A 557 8.15 -8.96 -16.32
N PHE A 558 7.23 -9.80 -15.83
CA PHE A 558 7.31 -10.43 -14.51
C PHE A 558 7.56 -11.93 -14.65
N ASP A 559 8.46 -12.46 -13.83
CA ASP A 559 8.54 -13.91 -13.66
C ASP A 559 7.43 -14.45 -12.73
N SER A 560 7.35 -15.76 -12.59
CA SER A 560 6.32 -16.43 -11.76
C SER A 560 6.37 -16.09 -10.26
N GLU A 561 7.41 -15.39 -9.81
CA GLU A 561 7.58 -14.92 -8.44
C GLU A 561 7.51 -13.39 -8.37
N TYR A 562 7.06 -12.75 -9.45
CA TYR A 562 6.86 -11.31 -9.59
C TYR A 562 8.16 -10.49 -9.57
N PHE A 563 9.29 -11.10 -9.91
CA PHE A 563 10.52 -10.34 -10.14
C PHE A 563 10.49 -9.70 -11.52
N THR A 564 11.03 -8.49 -11.61
CA THR A 564 11.32 -7.80 -12.87
C THR A 564 12.80 -7.49 -12.94
N VAL A 565 13.41 -7.77 -14.09
CA VAL A 565 14.84 -7.55 -14.33
C VAL A 565 15.02 -6.63 -15.50
N LYS A 566 15.95 -5.70 -15.36
CA LYS A 566 16.24 -4.73 -16.41
C LYS A 566 17.73 -4.50 -16.60
N VAL A 567 18.15 -4.30 -17.85
CA VAL A 567 19.56 -4.08 -18.19
C VAL A 567 19.71 -2.73 -18.87
N TYR A 568 20.49 -1.83 -18.28
CA TYR A 568 20.81 -0.52 -18.83
C TYR A 568 22.10 -0.59 -19.65
N ASP A 569 21.95 -0.86 -20.95
CA ASP A 569 23.04 -1.08 -21.90
C ASP A 569 23.12 -0.03 -23.02
N ALA A 570 22.40 1.09 -22.88
CA ALA A 570 22.32 2.17 -23.87
C ALA A 570 21.67 1.78 -25.22
N THR A 571 20.75 0.80 -25.26
CA THR A 571 20.04 0.43 -26.50
C THR A 571 18.53 0.59 -26.49
N GLY A 572 17.89 0.66 -25.31
CA GLY A 572 16.43 0.72 -25.15
C GLY A 572 15.88 2.14 -25.08
N TRP A 573 15.81 2.71 -23.86
CA TRP A 573 15.08 3.92 -23.52
C TRP A 573 15.75 5.22 -23.96
N PRO A 574 15.24 5.85 -25.02
CA PRO A 574 15.74 7.12 -25.48
C PRO A 574 15.11 8.25 -24.67
N SER A 575 15.86 9.31 -24.47
CA SER A 575 15.33 10.63 -24.11
C SER A 575 15.90 11.67 -25.04
N ILE A 576 15.14 12.74 -25.29
CA ILE A 576 15.63 13.90 -26.02
C ILE A 576 15.76 15.07 -25.02
N PRO A 577 16.99 15.41 -24.60
CA PRO A 577 17.24 16.49 -23.63
C PRO A 577 16.91 17.87 -24.22
N GLY A 578 16.49 18.82 -23.39
CA GLY A 578 16.16 20.20 -23.77
C GLY A 578 14.81 20.41 -24.48
N CYS A 579 13.94 19.41 -24.51
CA CYS A 579 12.67 19.43 -25.23
C CYS A 579 11.52 20.15 -24.49
N ILE A 580 11.69 20.45 -23.20
CA ILE A 580 10.71 21.30 -22.49
C ILE A 580 10.78 22.72 -23.05
N GLU A 581 11.99 23.24 -23.22
CA GLU A 581 12.29 24.62 -23.59
C GLU A 581 12.15 24.88 -25.09
N ASP A 582 12.32 23.84 -25.93
CA ASP A 582 12.26 23.94 -27.39
C ASP A 582 11.18 23.01 -28.00
N PRO A 583 10.08 23.56 -28.56
CA PRO A 583 9.05 22.76 -29.23
C PRO A 583 9.52 22.03 -30.50
N ASP A 584 10.65 22.41 -31.11
CA ASP A 584 11.20 21.75 -32.32
C ASP A 584 12.33 20.74 -31.98
N CYS A 585 12.54 20.47 -30.69
CA CYS A 585 13.67 19.69 -30.16
C CYS A 585 13.80 18.29 -30.76
N ALA A 586 12.70 17.54 -30.92
CA ALA A 586 12.73 16.17 -31.43
C ALA A 586 13.23 16.05 -32.89
N ALA A 587 13.12 17.13 -33.67
CA ALA A 587 13.61 17.17 -35.05
C ALA A 587 15.10 17.56 -35.15
N THR A 588 15.69 18.09 -34.09
CA THR A 588 17.00 18.75 -34.11
C THR A 588 18.04 18.14 -33.16
N HIS A 589 17.61 17.30 -32.20
CA HIS A 589 18.47 16.70 -31.18
C HIS A 589 18.50 15.17 -31.28
N ALA A 590 19.67 14.58 -31.00
CA ALA A 590 19.84 13.13 -30.99
C ALA A 590 19.31 12.53 -29.68
N ALA A 591 18.67 11.37 -29.79
CA ALA A 591 18.27 10.58 -28.64
C ALA A 591 19.48 10.16 -27.79
N VAL A 592 19.31 10.25 -26.47
CA VAL A 592 20.25 9.77 -25.46
C VAL A 592 19.66 8.52 -24.84
N TYR A 593 20.38 7.42 -24.95
CA TYR A 593 19.96 6.15 -24.39
C TYR A 593 20.55 5.97 -22.98
N LYS A 594 19.70 5.50 -22.07
CA LYS A 594 20.08 5.27 -20.67
C LYS A 594 20.99 4.03 -20.54
N GLY A 595 22.12 4.17 -19.83
CA GLY A 595 23.04 3.08 -19.54
C GLY A 595 24.37 3.11 -20.31
N SER A 596 25.05 1.97 -20.37
CA SER A 596 26.35 1.81 -21.02
C SER A 596 26.45 0.52 -21.83
N ALA A 597 26.70 0.63 -23.12
CA ALA A 597 26.93 -0.51 -24.00
C ALA A 597 28.21 -1.30 -23.67
N LYS A 598 29.17 -0.68 -22.96
CA LYS A 598 30.46 -1.31 -22.61
C LYS A 598 30.41 -2.01 -21.25
N LYS A 599 29.70 -1.43 -20.29
CA LYS A 599 29.57 -1.94 -18.93
C LYS A 599 28.13 -1.72 -18.46
N PRO A 600 27.17 -2.55 -18.92
CA PRO A 600 25.78 -2.37 -18.57
C PRO A 600 25.55 -2.60 -17.07
N THR A 601 24.53 -1.95 -16.53
CA THR A 601 24.06 -2.18 -15.15
C THR A 601 22.76 -2.97 -15.19
N THR A 602 22.65 -4.03 -14.39
CA THR A 602 21.42 -4.81 -14.25
C THR A 602 20.66 -4.39 -12.99
N ILE A 603 19.42 -3.96 -13.14
CA ILE A 603 18.47 -3.70 -12.06
C ILE A 603 17.59 -4.92 -11.85
N ILE A 604 17.35 -5.27 -10.59
CA ILE A 604 16.42 -6.32 -10.20
C ILE A 604 15.44 -5.72 -9.21
N PHE A 605 14.18 -5.59 -9.59
CA PHE A 605 13.08 -5.36 -8.66
C PHE A 605 12.67 -6.70 -8.08
N THR A 606 12.81 -6.83 -6.77
CA THR A 606 12.46 -8.09 -6.12
C THR A 606 10.96 -8.30 -6.12
N GLY A 607 10.52 -9.53 -6.36
CA GLY A 607 9.10 -9.88 -6.22
C GLY A 607 8.63 -9.90 -4.77
N THR A 608 7.42 -10.39 -4.55
CA THR A 608 6.81 -10.51 -3.22
C THR A 608 7.56 -11.46 -2.27
N ILE A 609 7.71 -11.06 -1.00
CA ILE A 609 8.28 -11.90 0.07
C ILE A 609 7.44 -13.17 0.29
N LEU A 610 6.14 -13.14 -0.05
CA LEU A 610 5.26 -14.29 0.07
C LEU A 610 5.39 -15.31 -1.05
N SER A 611 6.13 -15.00 -2.13
CA SER A 611 6.31 -15.90 -3.26
C SER A 611 7.07 -17.18 -2.89
N ARG A 612 6.91 -18.21 -3.73
CA ARG A 612 7.35 -19.58 -3.46
C ARG A 612 8.86 -19.73 -3.25
N GLY A 613 9.67 -19.03 -4.03
CA GLY A 613 11.13 -19.09 -3.94
C GLY A 613 11.68 -18.62 -2.60
N ASN A 614 10.94 -17.75 -1.92
CA ASN A 614 11.33 -17.06 -0.70
C ASN A 614 10.97 -17.84 0.57
N CYS A 615 11.16 -19.16 0.58
CA CYS A 615 10.75 -20.02 1.72
C CYS A 615 11.31 -19.53 3.07
N ASP A 616 12.59 -19.13 3.13
CA ASP A 616 13.23 -18.66 4.35
C ASP A 616 12.74 -17.26 4.75
N ALA A 617 12.64 -16.33 3.79
CA ALA A 617 12.12 -14.99 4.04
C ALA A 617 10.65 -15.03 4.52
N ARG A 618 9.80 -15.83 3.87
CA ARG A 618 8.42 -16.08 4.29
C ARG A 618 8.36 -16.73 5.67
N SER A 619 9.27 -17.66 5.99
CA SER A 619 9.34 -18.27 7.31
C SER A 619 9.64 -17.24 8.40
N HIS A 620 10.63 -16.36 8.19
CA HIS A 620 10.95 -15.30 9.14
C HIS A 620 9.84 -14.24 9.25
N LEU A 621 9.24 -13.84 8.14
CA LEU A 621 8.06 -12.97 8.15
C LEU A 621 6.90 -13.58 8.95
N THR A 622 6.64 -14.88 8.78
CA THR A 622 5.63 -15.62 9.56
C THR A 622 5.97 -15.64 11.05
N LYS A 623 7.24 -15.85 11.41
CA LYS A 623 7.69 -15.78 12.82
C LYS A 623 7.46 -14.39 13.42
N ALA A 624 7.72 -13.33 12.68
CA ALA A 624 7.43 -11.96 13.11
C ALA A 624 5.92 -11.77 13.37
N ALA A 625 5.07 -12.16 12.42
CA ALA A 625 3.60 -12.07 12.58
C ALA A 625 3.10 -12.86 13.80
N VAL A 626 3.59 -14.09 13.99
CA VAL A 626 3.24 -14.91 15.16
C VAL A 626 3.72 -14.27 16.47
N LYS A 627 4.92 -13.67 16.50
CA LYS A 627 5.40 -12.90 17.67
C LYS A 627 4.50 -11.70 17.97
N ALA A 628 4.05 -10.97 16.94
CA ALA A 628 3.13 -9.84 17.08
C ALA A 628 1.79 -10.26 17.70
N ILE A 629 1.17 -11.30 17.14
CA ILE A 629 -0.11 -11.82 17.64
C ILE A 629 0.05 -12.32 19.08
N ARG A 630 1.15 -13.03 19.39
CA ARG A 630 1.45 -13.48 20.75
C ARG A 630 1.61 -12.31 21.73
N ALA A 631 2.28 -11.23 21.33
CA ALA A 631 2.40 -10.03 22.15
C ALA A 631 1.03 -9.43 22.48
N ALA A 632 0.11 -9.36 21.51
CA ALA A 632 -1.27 -8.90 21.74
C ALA A 632 -2.12 -9.85 22.61
N ILE A 633 -1.85 -11.16 22.57
CA ILE A 633 -2.48 -12.12 23.48
C ILE A 633 -2.00 -11.89 24.92
N GLN A 634 -0.69 -11.63 25.10
CA GLN A 634 -0.05 -11.46 26.41
C GLN A 634 -0.34 -10.10 27.04
N ASN A 635 -0.26 -9.02 26.26
CA ASN A 635 -0.53 -7.67 26.71
C ASN A 635 -1.86 -7.17 26.11
N PRO A 636 -2.95 -7.10 26.88
CA PRO A 636 -4.25 -6.64 26.38
C PRO A 636 -4.27 -5.19 25.90
N ASN A 637 -3.29 -4.37 26.31
CA ASN A 637 -3.25 -2.94 26.07
C ASN A 637 -2.33 -2.55 24.91
N ILE A 638 -1.55 -3.49 24.35
CA ILE A 638 -0.67 -3.23 23.21
C ILE A 638 -1.52 -2.98 21.97
N GLY A 639 -1.18 -1.93 21.21
CA GLY A 639 -1.99 -1.50 20.07
C GLY A 639 -3.45 -1.33 20.50
N GLY A 640 -3.71 -0.91 21.73
CA GLY A 640 -5.05 -0.79 22.27
C GLY A 640 -5.56 0.64 22.16
N HIS A 641 -6.87 0.79 22.03
CA HIS A 641 -7.53 2.08 22.25
C HIS A 641 -7.60 2.35 23.76
N GLY A 642 -6.73 3.23 24.26
CA GLY A 642 -6.50 3.42 25.68
C GLY A 642 -7.01 4.73 26.27
N ASP A 643 -8.32 4.96 26.35
CA ASP A 643 -8.93 5.78 27.42
C ASP A 643 -10.47 5.73 27.41
N GLU A 644 -11.09 5.92 28.59
CA GLU A 644 -12.51 6.31 28.73
C GLU A 644 -12.72 7.75 28.26
N LYS A 645 -11.71 8.62 28.37
CA LYS A 645 -11.75 9.99 27.81
C LYS A 645 -11.75 10.02 26.28
N CYS A 646 -11.30 8.96 25.64
CA CYS A 646 -11.44 8.76 24.20
C CYS A 646 -12.85 8.28 23.82
N ALA A 647 -13.60 7.66 24.75
CA ALA A 647 -15.00 7.33 24.55
C ALA A 647 -15.93 8.55 24.62
N ALA A 648 -15.50 9.64 25.27
CA ALA A 648 -16.25 10.90 25.40
C ALA A 648 -16.32 11.74 24.10
N TRP A 649 -15.66 11.28 23.03
CA TRP A 649 -15.75 11.86 21.68
C TRP A 649 -16.81 11.16 20.80
N ASN A 650 -17.59 10.21 21.37
CA ASN A 650 -18.77 9.59 20.73
C ASN A 650 -20.06 10.32 21.08
#